data_AF-A0A9E5EX30-F1
#
_entry.id   AF-A0A9E5EX30-F1
#
_cell.length_a   1.000
_cell.length_b   1.000
_cell.length_c   1.000
_cell.angle_alpha   90.00
_cell.angle_beta   90.00
_cell.angle_gamma   90.00
#
_symmetry.space_group_name_H-M   'P 1'
#
loop_
_entity.id
_entity.type
_entity.pdbx_description
1 polymer ?
#
loop_
_entity_poly.entity_id
_entity_poly.type
_entity_poly.pdbx_seq_one_letter_code
_entity_poly.pdbx_strand_id
1 'polypeptide(L)'
;MLRYALVGITLCLSVNHSIAQEANDEGLKFFEQKIRPVLNQHCYSCHSKDAQTNKKLKAQLFLDTAKGMLAGGETGPTFIKGQSAKSLIMKALKYDGLDMPPAGKLPENVIADFAKWIDMGAPDPRQGELAAKPKREINLAEGKQWWSFQPLKEIAPPAGAASNSIDRFIQQASAGKKLQLSKPATKEQLLRRAYYDLIGLPPTPEQIDAFAKDTSAGAFEKVVDELLASPRYGEKWARHWLDVARYAESGGYEFDGFRPSAYHYRDWVIRALNEDMPYNQFVKLQLAGDKLHPDDFQAASAAGFLVAGPYPGQITAKTVERIRYDQIDDMLMTVGGSMLGLTLGCVRCHEHKYDPLLHKDYYALAASLAKTVHGTRVLDPDPVATKTKLEKHQQDREPLVTALRKFANDELPKRFDAWQKAELPKQPEATRWQILEPVAVDAERSYLKWLPGGIVAHDGTINPGTMKQRGRGAKKATPANDEYQITFQTHQKNLSSFRLDCFTDKALPQRGPGVNADGGFQLTELKITAKPLDANSKEPVQELKLKAVFAAFEDKDQPLANAVDGKPATAWVVKTTAKKDNAAIFELDKPLVGFAGGTELQITLQFRELGIGRLRVAMCTEPNPTTWAGDFVPQNVYEIRGILAANNSKVPDPLRENLARWFAPFDEATNKVVQAVRSHDMTTPRPPLTEVYTTIDGGQDVFYLRRGEVDNKGEKATPGYLQVLTRGELPKGAEQKDPRIALADWMTDLEQGAGPLLARVMANRL
;
A
#
# COMPACT_ATOMS: atom_id res chain seq x y z
N MET A 1 -23.86 -38.86 68.39
CA MET A 1 -23.61 -37.51 68.93
C MET A 1 -24.03 -36.49 67.89
N LEU A 2 -25.34 -36.21 67.85
CA LEU A 2 -25.98 -35.20 67.03
C LEU A 2 -26.56 -34.19 68.01
N ARG A 3 -25.99 -32.99 68.11
CA ARG A 3 -26.52 -31.75 68.71
C ARG A 3 -25.34 -30.77 68.82
N TYR A 4 -25.54 -29.50 68.46
CA TYR A 4 -24.57 -28.38 68.43
C TYR A 4 -23.80 -28.15 67.11
N ALA A 5 -24.49 -27.85 66.00
CA ALA A 5 -23.87 -27.14 64.86
C ALA A 5 -24.86 -26.32 63.99
N LEU A 6 -26.10 -26.05 64.45
CA LEU A 6 -27.14 -25.40 63.63
C LEU A 6 -27.71 -24.09 64.22
N VAL A 7 -26.99 -23.47 65.16
CA VAL A 7 -27.35 -22.16 65.72
C VAL A 7 -26.42 -21.03 65.21
N GLY A 8 -25.35 -21.36 64.47
CA GLY A 8 -24.38 -20.36 63.98
C GLY A 8 -24.71 -19.69 62.64
N ILE A 9 -25.57 -20.27 61.79
CA ILE A 9 -25.74 -19.83 60.39
C ILE A 9 -26.96 -18.92 60.18
N THR A 10 -28.02 -19.05 60.99
CA THR A 10 -29.22 -18.20 60.90
C THR A 10 -29.03 -16.81 61.52
N LEU A 11 -28.05 -16.66 62.43
CA LEU A 11 -27.67 -15.36 62.98
C LEU A 11 -26.82 -14.53 62.00
N CYS A 12 -26.02 -15.16 61.14
CA CYS A 12 -25.18 -14.43 60.16
C CYS A 12 -25.98 -13.83 58.99
N LEU A 13 -27.08 -14.46 58.56
CA LEU A 13 -27.90 -13.98 57.44
C LEU A 13 -28.86 -12.84 57.84
N SER A 14 -29.37 -12.83 59.07
CA SER A 14 -30.19 -11.74 59.61
C SER A 14 -29.36 -10.50 59.98
N VAL A 15 -28.14 -10.69 60.49
CA VAL A 15 -27.20 -9.60 60.77
C VAL A 15 -26.69 -8.94 59.48
N ASN A 16 -26.41 -9.70 58.41
CA ASN A 16 -25.99 -9.12 57.12
C ASN A 16 -27.11 -8.33 56.41
N HIS A 17 -28.38 -8.71 56.58
CA HIS A 17 -29.51 -7.94 56.04
C HIS A 17 -29.75 -6.65 56.85
N SER A 18 -29.62 -6.71 58.17
CA SER A 18 -29.76 -5.53 59.04
C SER A 18 -28.61 -4.53 58.84
N ILE A 19 -27.36 -5.00 58.68
CA ILE A 19 -26.20 -4.15 58.38
C ILE A 19 -26.31 -3.49 56.99
N ALA A 20 -26.78 -4.23 55.98
CA ALA A 20 -26.95 -3.66 54.63
C ALA A 20 -28.07 -2.61 54.57
N GLN A 21 -29.11 -2.77 55.41
CA GLN A 21 -30.23 -1.84 55.50
C GLN A 21 -29.85 -0.58 56.32
N GLU A 22 -29.14 -0.74 57.44
CA GLU A 22 -28.59 0.39 58.21
C GLU A 22 -27.56 1.20 57.41
N ALA A 23 -26.66 0.53 56.65
CA ALA A 23 -25.68 1.20 55.81
C ALA A 23 -26.33 1.99 54.65
N ASN A 24 -27.46 1.50 54.12
CA ASN A 24 -28.23 2.23 53.12
C ASN A 24 -28.95 3.45 53.74
N ASP A 25 -29.53 3.31 54.93
CA ASP A 25 -30.18 4.41 55.65
C ASP A 25 -29.20 5.51 56.08
N GLU A 26 -27.98 5.14 56.51
CA GLU A 26 -26.90 6.10 56.79
C GLU A 26 -26.46 6.83 55.52
N GLY A 27 -26.34 6.12 54.41
CA GLY A 27 -26.02 6.69 53.11
C GLY A 27 -27.05 7.67 52.59
N LEU A 28 -28.35 7.37 52.76
CA LEU A 28 -29.44 8.27 52.37
C LEU A 28 -29.47 9.53 53.25
N LYS A 29 -29.25 9.40 54.57
CA LYS A 29 -29.10 10.55 55.47
C LYS A 29 -27.90 11.40 55.08
N PHE A 30 -26.77 10.77 54.76
CA PHE A 30 -25.56 11.46 54.31
C PHE A 30 -25.82 12.26 53.03
N PHE A 31 -26.53 11.66 52.06
CA PHE A 31 -26.91 12.35 50.83
C PHE A 31 -27.76 13.59 51.10
N GLU A 32 -28.83 13.47 51.89
CA GLU A 32 -29.75 14.59 52.17
C GLU A 32 -29.07 15.73 52.96
N GLN A 33 -28.15 15.39 53.87
CA GLN A 33 -27.49 16.39 54.72
C GLN A 33 -26.26 17.03 54.09
N LYS A 34 -25.48 16.28 53.29
CA LYS A 34 -24.15 16.72 52.81
C LYS A 34 -24.10 16.97 51.31
N ILE A 35 -24.84 16.20 50.52
CA ILE A 35 -24.71 16.21 49.04
C ILE A 35 -25.80 17.05 48.39
N ARG A 36 -27.07 16.78 48.71
CA ARG A 36 -28.22 17.45 48.09
C ARG A 36 -28.22 18.98 48.24
N PRO A 37 -27.87 19.57 49.40
CA PRO A 37 -27.83 21.02 49.54
C PRO A 37 -26.82 21.66 48.57
N VAL A 38 -25.65 21.03 48.40
CA VAL A 38 -24.60 21.50 47.51
C VAL A 38 -25.02 21.38 46.05
N LEU A 39 -25.61 20.25 45.66
CA LEU A 39 -26.16 20.06 44.31
C LEU A 39 -27.20 21.13 43.98
N ASN A 40 -28.09 21.45 44.92
CA ASN A 40 -29.11 22.47 44.74
C ASN A 40 -28.48 23.87 44.56
N GLN A 41 -27.59 24.25 45.48
CA GLN A 41 -27.02 25.59 45.52
C GLN A 41 -26.06 25.86 44.35
N HIS A 42 -25.24 24.88 43.97
CA HIS A 42 -24.11 25.09 43.05
C HIS A 42 -24.25 24.43 41.68
N CYS A 43 -25.16 23.45 41.53
CA CYS A 43 -25.19 22.63 40.32
C CYS A 43 -26.50 22.76 39.52
N TYR A 44 -27.66 22.82 40.18
CA TYR A 44 -28.96 22.73 39.48
C TYR A 44 -29.25 23.88 38.52
N SER A 45 -28.70 25.08 38.75
CA SER A 45 -28.89 26.22 37.83
C SER A 45 -28.47 25.92 36.38
N CYS A 46 -27.53 24.97 36.20
CA CYS A 46 -27.02 24.54 34.89
C CYS A 46 -27.22 23.04 34.61
N HIS A 47 -27.49 22.21 35.63
CA HIS A 47 -27.54 20.75 35.53
C HIS A 47 -28.82 20.15 36.15
N SER A 48 -29.99 20.65 35.73
CA SER A 48 -31.30 20.17 36.18
C SER A 48 -32.33 20.20 35.05
N LYS A 49 -33.51 19.60 35.29
CA LYS A 49 -34.67 19.72 34.40
C LYS A 49 -35.10 21.17 34.21
N ASP A 50 -35.09 21.97 35.27
CA ASP A 50 -35.41 23.40 35.19
C ASP A 50 -34.38 24.15 34.34
N ALA A 51 -33.09 23.78 34.42
CA ALA A 51 -32.07 24.33 33.52
C ALA A 51 -32.35 23.99 32.06
N GLN A 52 -32.89 22.81 31.75
CA GLN A 52 -33.32 22.43 30.40
C GLN A 52 -34.50 23.27 29.93
N THR A 53 -35.56 23.38 30.74
CA THR A 53 -36.75 24.20 30.44
C THR A 53 -36.36 25.65 30.14
N ASN A 54 -35.36 26.17 30.86
CA ASN A 54 -34.87 27.54 30.70
C ASN A 54 -33.73 27.69 29.68
N LYS A 55 -33.41 26.66 28.88
CA LYS A 55 -32.32 26.65 27.87
C LYS A 55 -30.92 26.96 28.44
N LYS A 56 -30.69 26.64 29.71
CA LYS A 56 -29.41 26.81 30.43
C LYS A 56 -28.67 25.50 30.67
N LEU A 57 -29.25 24.35 30.32
CA LEU A 57 -28.64 23.03 30.50
C LEU A 57 -27.25 22.95 29.86
N LYS A 58 -26.26 22.49 30.63
CA LYS A 58 -24.89 22.28 30.16
C LYS A 58 -24.53 20.79 30.11
N ALA A 59 -23.76 20.41 29.08
CA ALA A 59 -23.21 19.05 28.88
C ALA A 59 -24.25 17.91 28.89
N GLN A 60 -25.54 18.22 28.65
CA GLN A 60 -26.68 17.31 28.79
C GLN A 60 -26.68 16.51 30.11
N LEU A 61 -26.15 17.12 31.17
CA LEU A 61 -25.95 16.49 32.47
C LEU A 61 -27.07 16.91 33.43
N PHE A 62 -27.76 15.92 33.99
CA PHE A 62 -28.84 16.12 34.95
C PHE A 62 -28.41 15.60 36.32
N LEU A 63 -28.26 16.50 37.29
CA LEU A 63 -27.80 16.17 38.64
C LEU A 63 -28.92 16.19 39.68
N ASP A 64 -30.16 16.49 39.27
CA ASP A 64 -31.35 16.68 40.11
C ASP A 64 -32.16 15.40 40.37
N THR A 65 -31.79 14.29 39.71
CA THR A 65 -32.40 12.96 39.92
C THR A 65 -31.34 11.87 40.00
N ALA A 66 -31.64 10.77 40.71
CA ALA A 66 -30.73 9.62 40.80
C ALA A 66 -30.44 8.98 39.43
N LYS A 67 -31.49 8.78 38.62
CA LYS A 67 -31.36 8.27 37.25
C LYS A 67 -30.51 9.20 36.37
N GLY A 68 -30.66 10.53 36.51
CA GLY A 68 -29.88 11.53 35.79
C GLY A 68 -28.39 11.47 36.09
N MET A 69 -28.03 11.42 37.38
CA MET A 69 -26.63 11.34 37.79
C MET A 69 -25.97 10.04 37.31
N LEU A 70 -26.69 8.91 37.35
CA LEU A 70 -26.19 7.63 36.87
C LEU A 70 -26.02 7.60 35.34
N ALA A 71 -26.96 8.20 34.60
CA ALA A 71 -26.91 8.24 33.14
C ALA A 71 -25.77 9.11 32.59
N GLY A 72 -25.30 10.10 33.36
CA GLY A 72 -24.19 10.96 32.97
C GLY A 72 -24.49 11.93 31.82
N GLY A 73 -23.49 12.73 31.46
CA GLY A 73 -23.56 13.77 30.44
C GLY A 73 -22.88 13.38 29.12
N GLU A 74 -22.59 14.38 28.29
CA GLU A 74 -21.89 14.23 27.00
C GLU A 74 -20.48 13.63 27.13
N THR A 75 -19.84 13.80 28.29
CA THR A 75 -18.47 13.35 28.59
C THR A 75 -18.42 11.98 29.27
N GLY A 76 -19.54 11.28 29.38
CA GLY A 76 -19.64 9.96 30.01
C GLY A 76 -20.32 9.96 31.39
N PRO A 77 -20.19 8.87 32.17
CA PRO A 77 -20.87 8.73 33.45
C PRO A 77 -20.38 9.78 34.47
N THR A 78 -21.30 10.33 35.25
CA THR A 78 -20.98 11.34 36.29
C THR A 78 -20.02 10.78 37.32
N PHE A 79 -20.24 9.54 37.76
CA PHE A 79 -19.41 8.83 38.71
C PHE A 79 -19.50 7.32 38.49
N ILE A 80 -18.57 6.58 39.08
CA ILE A 80 -18.55 5.12 39.17
C ILE A 80 -18.78 4.77 40.64
N LYS A 81 -19.87 4.04 40.95
CA LYS A 81 -20.21 3.66 42.33
C LYS A 81 -19.03 2.93 42.99
N GLY A 82 -18.66 3.35 44.19
CA GLY A 82 -17.54 2.78 44.95
C GLY A 82 -16.14 3.21 44.48
N GLN A 83 -16.03 4.10 43.48
CA GLN A 83 -14.74 4.49 42.89
C GLN A 83 -14.65 6.01 42.68
N SER A 84 -14.57 6.77 43.77
CA SER A 84 -14.44 8.24 43.74
C SER A 84 -13.22 8.71 42.92
N ALA A 85 -12.08 8.04 43.06
CA ALA A 85 -10.83 8.40 42.36
C ALA A 85 -10.92 8.32 40.82
N LYS A 86 -11.84 7.50 40.27
CA LYS A 86 -12.05 7.37 38.82
C LYS A 86 -13.29 8.11 38.31
N SER A 87 -14.00 8.82 39.19
CA SER A 87 -15.29 9.43 38.88
C SER A 87 -15.14 10.84 38.28
N LEU A 88 -15.89 11.13 37.22
CA LEU A 88 -15.75 12.38 36.47
C LEU A 88 -16.12 13.61 37.29
N ILE A 89 -17.17 13.53 38.11
CA ILE A 89 -17.58 14.62 39.02
C ILE A 89 -16.47 14.98 40.00
N MET A 90 -15.61 14.03 40.39
CA MET A 90 -14.49 14.32 41.28
C MET A 90 -13.39 15.10 40.58
N LYS A 91 -13.12 14.81 39.30
CA LYS A 91 -12.23 15.64 38.47
C LYS A 91 -12.78 17.06 38.33
N ALA A 92 -14.08 17.16 38.05
CA ALA A 92 -14.77 18.44 37.89
C ALA A 92 -14.72 19.32 39.14
N LEU A 93 -14.98 18.73 40.33
CA LEU A 93 -14.94 19.45 41.61
C LEU A 93 -13.52 19.79 42.06
N LYS A 94 -12.52 19.00 41.65
CA LYS A 94 -11.10 19.23 41.99
C LYS A 94 -10.39 20.20 41.03
N TYR A 95 -11.05 20.60 39.95
CA TYR A 95 -10.48 21.41 38.87
C TYR A 95 -9.31 20.69 38.17
N ASP A 96 -9.49 19.39 37.90
CA ASP A 96 -8.52 18.55 37.19
C ASP A 96 -8.98 18.36 35.74
N GLY A 97 -8.70 19.38 34.92
CA GLY A 97 -9.07 19.43 33.49
C GLY A 97 -10.53 19.79 33.20
N LEU A 98 -11.38 19.84 34.21
CA LEU A 98 -12.78 20.30 34.16
C LEU A 98 -13.05 21.13 35.43
N ASP A 99 -13.50 22.38 35.29
CA ASP A 99 -13.64 23.29 36.44
C ASP A 99 -15.11 23.58 36.72
N MET A 100 -15.68 22.92 37.75
CA MET A 100 -17.07 23.11 38.18
C MET A 100 -17.19 23.14 39.71
N PRO A 101 -18.01 24.03 40.30
CA PRO A 101 -18.86 25.02 39.64
C PRO A 101 -18.06 26.25 39.15
N PRO A 102 -18.51 26.96 38.12
CA PRO A 102 -17.73 28.03 37.47
C PRO A 102 -17.58 29.31 38.30
N ALA A 103 -18.38 29.46 39.37
CA ALA A 103 -18.33 30.62 40.26
C ALA A 103 -17.19 30.54 41.30
N GLY A 104 -16.48 29.42 41.38
CA GLY A 104 -15.39 29.18 42.31
C GLY A 104 -15.37 27.76 42.85
N LYS A 105 -14.17 27.26 43.17
CA LYS A 105 -13.97 25.89 43.68
C LYS A 105 -14.66 25.71 45.04
N LEU A 106 -15.31 24.57 45.23
CA LEU A 106 -15.96 24.23 46.50
C LEU A 106 -14.91 24.01 47.61
N PRO A 107 -15.26 24.22 48.89
CA PRO A 107 -14.40 23.89 50.02
C PRO A 107 -13.96 22.41 50.02
N GLU A 108 -12.72 22.15 50.41
CA GLU A 108 -12.13 20.79 50.36
C GLU A 108 -12.94 19.76 51.20
N ASN A 109 -13.57 20.18 52.30
CA ASN A 109 -14.45 19.31 53.08
C ASN A 109 -15.70 18.87 52.30
N VAL A 110 -16.24 19.74 51.45
CA VAL A 110 -17.39 19.41 50.59
C VAL A 110 -16.95 18.43 49.50
N ILE A 111 -15.79 18.65 48.89
CA ILE A 111 -15.21 17.73 47.90
C ILE A 111 -14.98 16.35 48.54
N ALA A 112 -14.46 16.30 49.77
CA ALA A 112 -14.28 15.05 50.51
C ALA A 112 -15.61 14.34 50.81
N ASP A 113 -16.68 15.08 51.13
CA ASP A 113 -18.02 14.53 51.33
C ASP A 113 -18.55 13.87 50.04
N PHE A 114 -18.34 14.49 48.86
CA PHE A 114 -18.68 13.86 47.57
C PHE A 114 -17.89 12.58 47.31
N ALA A 115 -16.58 12.57 47.61
CA ALA A 115 -15.77 11.36 47.46
C ALA A 115 -16.29 10.22 48.35
N LYS A 116 -16.52 10.52 49.65
CA LYS A 116 -17.07 9.57 50.62
C LYS A 116 -18.42 9.03 50.17
N TRP A 117 -19.33 9.89 49.73
CA TRP A 117 -20.64 9.48 49.23
C TRP A 117 -20.55 8.53 48.02
N ILE A 118 -19.66 8.81 47.06
CA ILE A 118 -19.43 7.92 45.90
C ILE A 118 -18.89 6.57 46.35
N ASP A 119 -17.93 6.57 47.28
CA ASP A 119 -17.31 5.35 47.80
C ASP A 119 -18.29 4.51 48.63
N MET A 120 -19.31 5.12 49.25
CA MET A 120 -20.47 4.45 49.87
C MET A 120 -21.46 3.86 48.86
N GLY A 121 -21.18 3.92 47.56
CA GLY A 121 -22.05 3.41 46.49
C GLY A 121 -23.04 4.44 45.93
N ALA A 122 -22.87 5.72 46.29
CA ALA A 122 -23.70 6.85 45.85
C ALA A 122 -25.22 6.66 46.08
N PRO A 123 -25.65 6.38 47.34
CA PRO A 123 -27.07 6.24 47.67
C PRO A 123 -27.81 7.57 47.46
N ASP A 124 -28.94 7.53 46.77
CA ASP A 124 -29.71 8.71 46.37
C ASP A 124 -31.22 8.39 46.41
N PRO A 125 -32.01 9.02 47.30
CA PRO A 125 -33.44 8.74 47.46
C PRO A 125 -34.31 9.41 46.38
N ARG A 126 -33.73 10.29 45.54
CA ARG A 126 -34.52 11.11 44.62
C ARG A 126 -35.11 10.26 43.51
N GLN A 127 -36.44 10.28 43.44
CA GLN A 127 -37.21 9.66 42.37
C GLN A 127 -37.40 10.63 41.20
N GLY A 128 -37.63 10.07 40.01
CA GLY A 128 -37.92 10.85 38.80
C GLY A 128 -37.37 10.17 37.55
N GLU A 129 -38.09 10.32 36.44
CA GLU A 129 -37.62 9.82 35.15
C GLU A 129 -36.45 10.64 34.60
N LEU A 130 -35.55 9.97 33.88
CA LEU A 130 -34.48 10.63 33.14
C LEU A 130 -35.13 11.57 32.12
N ALA A 131 -34.85 12.87 32.23
CA ALA A 131 -35.29 13.81 31.20
C ALA A 131 -34.69 13.38 29.86
N ALA A 132 -35.51 13.35 28.80
CA ALA A 132 -35.01 13.05 27.47
C ALA A 132 -33.88 14.03 27.15
N LYS A 133 -32.67 13.47 26.97
CA LYS A 133 -31.52 14.24 26.51
C LYS A 133 -31.94 14.90 25.20
N PRO A 134 -31.92 16.25 25.09
CA PRO A 134 -32.26 16.91 23.85
C PRO A 134 -31.14 16.60 22.86
N LYS A 135 -31.24 15.47 22.18
CA LYS A 135 -30.36 15.16 21.05
C LYS A 135 -30.92 15.94 19.88
N ARG A 136 -30.08 16.72 19.21
CA ARG A 136 -30.41 17.17 17.86
C ARG A 136 -30.59 15.91 17.02
N GLU A 137 -31.83 15.58 16.71
CA GLU A 137 -32.13 14.54 15.74
C GLU A 137 -31.96 15.14 14.35
N ILE A 138 -30.98 14.64 13.61
CA ILE A 138 -30.82 14.98 12.21
C ILE A 138 -31.94 14.28 11.43
N ASN A 139 -32.84 15.09 10.87
CA ASN A 139 -33.87 14.60 9.97
C ASN A 139 -33.29 14.40 8.56
N LEU A 140 -32.86 13.18 8.25
CA LEU A 140 -32.32 12.84 6.94
C LEU A 140 -33.32 13.03 5.80
N ALA A 141 -34.62 12.78 6.04
CA ALA A 141 -35.63 12.91 5.00
C ALA A 141 -35.79 14.37 4.55
N GLU A 142 -35.78 15.30 5.52
CA GLU A 142 -35.76 16.74 5.26
C GLU A 142 -34.42 17.18 4.65
N GLY A 143 -33.30 16.66 5.18
CA GLY A 143 -31.96 16.95 4.65
C GLY A 143 -31.84 16.60 3.15
N LYS A 144 -32.38 15.45 2.73
CA LYS A 144 -32.45 15.02 1.33
C LYS A 144 -33.24 15.99 0.44
N GLN A 145 -34.11 16.82 1.02
CA GLN A 145 -34.85 17.83 0.26
C GLN A 145 -34.02 19.06 -0.10
N TRP A 146 -32.84 19.23 0.49
CA TRP A 146 -31.97 20.36 0.21
C TRP A 146 -31.54 20.40 -1.26
N TRP A 147 -31.58 21.57 -1.88
CA TRP A 147 -31.49 21.73 -3.34
C TRP A 147 -30.23 21.10 -3.96
N SER A 148 -29.10 21.11 -3.27
CA SER A 148 -27.84 20.57 -3.78
C SER A 148 -27.72 19.06 -3.64
N PHE A 149 -28.51 18.44 -2.75
CA PHE A 149 -28.55 16.99 -2.54
C PHE A 149 -29.59 16.29 -3.42
N GLN A 150 -30.43 17.07 -4.10
CA GLN A 150 -31.41 16.58 -5.07
C GLN A 150 -30.77 16.17 -6.40
N PRO A 151 -31.36 15.21 -7.14
CA PRO A 151 -30.87 14.79 -8.44
C PRO A 151 -30.79 15.98 -9.40
N LEU A 152 -29.86 15.90 -10.36
CA LEU A 152 -29.83 16.84 -11.47
C LEU A 152 -31.06 16.59 -12.35
N LYS A 153 -31.70 17.69 -12.79
CA LYS A 153 -32.82 17.66 -13.72
C LYS A 153 -32.36 18.31 -15.02
N GLU A 154 -32.76 17.73 -16.14
CA GLU A 154 -32.59 18.37 -17.44
C GLU A 154 -33.57 19.55 -17.54
N ILE A 155 -33.05 20.74 -17.81
CA ILE A 155 -33.84 21.97 -17.91
C ILE A 155 -33.75 22.48 -19.34
N ALA A 156 -34.90 22.58 -20.01
CA ALA A 156 -34.98 23.19 -21.32
C ALA A 156 -34.59 24.68 -21.23
N PRO A 157 -33.65 25.16 -22.07
CA PRO A 157 -33.27 26.56 -22.07
C PRO A 157 -34.44 27.45 -22.52
N PRO A 158 -34.53 28.70 -22.01
CA PRO A 158 -35.56 29.63 -22.43
C PRO A 158 -35.48 29.90 -23.94
N ALA A 159 -36.61 30.24 -24.54
CA ALA A 159 -36.62 30.74 -25.91
C ALA A 159 -35.87 32.08 -26.00
N GLY A 160 -35.07 32.27 -27.04
CA GLY A 160 -34.27 33.49 -27.22
C GLY A 160 -33.38 33.44 -28.46
N ALA A 161 -32.91 34.62 -28.88
CA ALA A 161 -32.09 34.78 -30.09
C ALA A 161 -30.59 34.48 -29.86
N ALA A 162 -30.15 34.34 -28.60
CA ALA A 162 -28.76 33.97 -28.30
C ALA A 162 -28.46 32.53 -28.75
N SER A 163 -27.33 32.34 -29.42
CA SER A 163 -26.87 31.03 -29.89
C SER A 163 -26.59 30.09 -28.72
N ASN A 164 -25.84 30.56 -27.72
CA ASN A 164 -25.53 29.81 -26.50
C ASN A 164 -26.76 29.70 -25.57
N SER A 165 -27.03 28.50 -25.04
CA SER A 165 -28.17 28.22 -24.17
C SER A 165 -28.07 28.88 -22.80
N ILE A 166 -26.86 29.04 -22.24
CA ILE A 166 -26.58 29.71 -20.96
C ILE A 166 -26.98 31.19 -21.05
N ASP A 167 -26.63 31.85 -22.15
CA ASP A 167 -26.94 33.27 -22.37
C ASP A 167 -28.45 33.53 -22.39
N ARG A 168 -29.27 32.57 -22.85
CA ARG A 168 -30.73 32.70 -22.83
C ARG A 168 -31.28 32.73 -21.40
N PHE A 169 -30.72 31.93 -20.49
CA PHE A 169 -31.06 32.00 -19.07
C PHE A 169 -30.69 33.36 -18.46
N ILE A 170 -29.49 33.87 -18.76
CA ILE A 170 -29.02 35.16 -18.26
C ILE A 170 -29.88 36.31 -18.79
N GLN A 171 -30.22 36.29 -20.08
CA GLN A 171 -31.08 37.29 -20.72
C GLN A 171 -32.49 37.30 -20.10
N GLN A 172 -33.12 36.12 -19.92
CA GLN A 172 -34.43 36.02 -19.30
C GLN A 172 -34.41 36.55 -17.86
N ALA A 173 -33.41 36.15 -17.06
CA ALA A 173 -33.26 36.61 -15.68
C ALA A 173 -33.01 38.12 -15.58
N SER A 174 -32.19 38.68 -16.48
CA SER A 174 -31.88 40.11 -16.54
C SER A 174 -33.11 40.93 -16.93
N ALA A 175 -33.86 40.49 -17.95
CA ALA A 175 -35.10 41.13 -18.37
C ALA A 175 -36.13 41.18 -17.23
N GLY A 176 -36.33 40.05 -16.53
CA GLY A 176 -37.23 39.99 -15.36
C GLY A 176 -36.83 40.92 -14.22
N LYS A 177 -35.54 41.20 -14.06
CA LYS A 177 -34.99 42.12 -13.05
C LYS A 177 -34.76 43.55 -13.56
N LYS A 178 -35.14 43.86 -14.81
CA LYS A 178 -34.90 45.16 -15.47
C LYS A 178 -33.41 45.57 -15.49
N LEU A 179 -32.51 44.60 -15.61
CA LEU A 179 -31.07 44.82 -15.73
C LEU A 179 -30.66 44.82 -17.21
N GLN A 180 -29.73 45.71 -17.56
CA GLN A 180 -29.12 45.74 -18.89
C GLN A 180 -27.80 44.96 -18.88
N LEU A 181 -27.54 44.22 -19.97
CA LEU A 181 -26.27 43.52 -20.15
C LEU A 181 -25.14 44.52 -20.40
N SER A 182 -23.94 44.14 -19.96
CA SER A 182 -22.72 44.90 -20.26
C SER A 182 -22.43 44.90 -21.76
N LYS A 183 -21.77 45.96 -22.25
CA LYS A 183 -21.29 46.01 -23.63
C LYS A 183 -20.27 44.87 -23.87
N PRO A 184 -20.22 44.30 -25.09
CA PRO A 184 -19.19 43.33 -25.46
C PRO A 184 -17.78 43.86 -25.21
N ALA A 185 -16.87 42.96 -24.81
CA ALA A 185 -15.47 43.30 -24.65
C ALA A 185 -14.84 43.65 -26.00
N THR A 186 -13.82 44.52 -26.00
CA THR A 186 -12.98 44.75 -27.19
C THR A 186 -12.22 43.45 -27.55
N LYS A 187 -11.83 43.30 -28.82
CA LYS A 187 -11.04 42.13 -29.26
C LYS A 187 -9.79 41.91 -28.41
N GLU A 188 -9.06 42.98 -28.12
CA GLU A 188 -7.85 42.90 -27.28
C GLU A 188 -8.15 42.40 -25.87
N GLN A 189 -9.20 42.94 -25.22
CA GLN A 189 -9.62 42.47 -23.89
C GLN A 189 -10.05 41.01 -23.91
N LEU A 190 -10.79 40.60 -24.94
CA LEU A 190 -11.28 39.23 -25.09
C LEU A 190 -10.12 38.25 -25.24
N LEU A 191 -9.15 38.57 -26.11
CA LEU A 191 -7.94 37.76 -26.32
C LEU A 191 -7.11 37.65 -25.03
N ARG A 192 -6.85 38.78 -24.36
CA ARG A 192 -6.07 38.78 -23.10
C ARG A 192 -6.73 37.90 -22.03
N ARG A 193 -8.06 37.99 -21.88
CA ARG A 193 -8.80 37.15 -20.92
C ARG A 193 -8.65 35.68 -21.23
N ALA A 194 -8.92 35.27 -22.48
CA ALA A 194 -8.79 33.87 -22.89
C ALA A 194 -7.39 33.30 -22.59
N TYR A 195 -6.34 34.05 -22.90
CA TYR A 195 -4.96 33.66 -22.66
C TYR A 195 -4.62 33.51 -21.16
N TYR A 196 -4.99 34.48 -20.32
CA TYR A 196 -4.74 34.39 -18.87
C TYR A 196 -5.59 33.33 -18.17
N ASP A 197 -6.84 33.15 -18.61
CA ASP A 197 -7.78 32.21 -18.01
C ASP A 197 -7.42 30.78 -18.39
N LEU A 198 -7.16 30.50 -19.67
CA LEU A 198 -6.92 29.14 -20.16
C LEU A 198 -5.48 28.66 -19.93
N ILE A 199 -4.47 29.50 -20.17
CA ILE A 199 -3.05 29.05 -20.10
C ILE A 199 -2.20 29.86 -19.12
N GLY A 200 -2.76 30.89 -18.46
CA GLY A 200 -2.07 31.65 -17.41
C GLY A 200 -1.02 32.66 -17.89
N LEU A 201 -0.86 32.85 -19.20
CA LEU A 201 0.18 33.69 -19.80
C LEU A 201 -0.44 34.69 -20.78
N PRO A 202 0.12 35.90 -20.97
CA PRO A 202 -0.39 36.86 -21.94
C PRO A 202 -0.20 36.38 -23.39
N PRO A 203 -1.02 36.86 -24.34
CA PRO A 203 -0.76 36.68 -25.77
C PRO A 203 0.48 37.45 -26.21
N THR A 204 1.18 36.94 -27.21
CA THR A 204 2.29 37.64 -27.87
C THR A 204 1.77 38.79 -28.74
N PRO A 205 2.60 39.82 -29.04
CA PRO A 205 2.22 40.89 -29.97
C PRO A 205 1.72 40.37 -31.32
N GLU A 206 2.35 39.32 -31.85
CA GLU A 206 1.99 38.71 -33.13
C GLU A 206 0.61 38.05 -33.07
N GLN A 207 0.27 37.39 -31.96
CA GLN A 207 -1.06 36.81 -31.74
C GLN A 207 -2.14 37.87 -31.57
N ILE A 208 -1.83 39.00 -30.91
CA ILE A 208 -2.74 40.16 -30.81
C ILE A 208 -3.05 40.71 -32.20
N ASP A 209 -2.02 40.96 -33.01
CA ASP A 209 -2.16 41.48 -34.36
C ASP A 209 -2.93 40.53 -35.28
N ALA A 210 -2.66 39.22 -35.19
CA ALA A 210 -3.37 38.21 -35.97
C ALA A 210 -4.86 38.18 -35.63
N PHE A 211 -5.22 38.13 -34.35
CA PHE A 211 -6.62 38.11 -33.91
C PHE A 211 -7.35 39.44 -34.20
N ALA A 212 -6.66 40.57 -34.10
CA ALA A 212 -7.21 41.86 -34.46
C ALA A 212 -7.63 41.90 -35.94
N LYS A 213 -6.80 41.32 -36.82
CA LYS A 213 -7.01 41.27 -38.28
C LYS A 213 -7.99 40.17 -38.73
N ASP A 214 -8.21 39.12 -37.95
CA ASP A 214 -9.16 38.05 -38.32
C ASP A 214 -10.62 38.52 -38.21
N THR A 215 -11.31 38.61 -39.34
CA THR A 215 -12.73 39.00 -39.43
C THR A 215 -13.67 37.82 -39.69
N SER A 216 -13.18 36.59 -39.58
CA SER A 216 -14.01 35.39 -39.77
C SER A 216 -15.03 35.23 -38.63
N ALA A 217 -16.18 34.62 -38.95
CA ALA A 217 -17.30 34.47 -38.01
C ALA A 217 -17.01 33.56 -36.79
N GLY A 218 -15.85 32.90 -36.75
CA GLY A 218 -15.41 32.03 -35.64
C GLY A 218 -13.98 32.34 -35.18
N ALA A 219 -13.51 33.57 -35.36
CA ALA A 219 -12.12 33.94 -35.05
C ALA A 219 -11.75 33.71 -33.57
N PHE A 220 -12.70 33.90 -32.65
CA PHE A 220 -12.44 33.74 -31.22
C PHE A 220 -12.46 32.27 -30.81
N GLU A 221 -13.37 31.48 -31.36
CA GLU A 221 -13.49 30.05 -31.14
C GLU A 221 -12.20 29.33 -31.55
N LYS A 222 -11.61 29.69 -32.70
CA LYS A 222 -10.29 29.17 -33.10
C LYS A 222 -9.21 29.42 -32.06
N VAL A 223 -9.16 30.63 -31.50
CA VAL A 223 -8.20 30.97 -30.44
C VAL A 223 -8.46 30.13 -29.19
N VAL A 224 -9.72 29.96 -28.80
CA VAL A 224 -10.08 29.12 -27.65
C VAL A 224 -9.67 27.67 -27.88
N ASP A 225 -9.95 27.09 -29.06
CA ASP A 225 -9.56 25.73 -29.42
C ASP A 225 -8.04 25.54 -29.40
N GLU A 226 -7.27 26.50 -29.93
CA GLU A 226 -5.80 26.51 -29.88
C GLU A 226 -5.28 26.53 -28.44
N LEU A 227 -5.90 27.34 -27.57
CA LEU A 227 -5.52 27.46 -26.17
C LEU A 227 -5.87 26.22 -25.36
N LEU A 228 -7.03 25.60 -25.60
CA LEU A 228 -7.45 24.35 -24.97
C LEU A 228 -6.57 23.17 -25.40
N ALA A 229 -6.12 23.15 -26.65
CA ALA A 229 -5.21 22.14 -27.18
C ALA A 229 -3.75 22.33 -26.70
N SER A 230 -3.42 23.45 -26.07
CA SER A 230 -2.08 23.73 -25.55
C SER A 230 -1.80 22.90 -24.29
N PRO A 231 -0.64 22.23 -24.16
CA PRO A 231 -0.27 21.53 -22.93
C PRO A 231 -0.27 22.42 -21.67
N ARG A 232 -0.15 23.74 -21.86
CA ARG A 232 -0.18 24.75 -20.80
C ARG A 232 -1.57 24.90 -20.16
N TYR A 233 -2.62 24.46 -20.85
CA TYR A 233 -3.97 24.42 -20.28
C TYR A 233 -4.00 23.53 -19.05
N GLY A 234 -3.56 22.28 -19.17
CA GLY A 234 -3.45 21.34 -18.06
C GLY A 234 -2.51 21.84 -16.96
N GLU A 235 -1.39 22.47 -17.30
CA GLU A 235 -0.48 23.08 -16.30
C GLU A 235 -1.18 24.17 -15.48
N LYS A 236 -1.92 25.07 -16.13
CA LYS A 236 -2.67 26.16 -15.48
C LYS A 236 -3.78 25.61 -14.59
N TRP A 237 -4.59 24.71 -15.12
CA TRP A 237 -5.77 24.18 -14.44
C TRP A 237 -5.44 23.17 -13.34
N ALA A 238 -4.36 22.40 -13.50
CA ALA A 238 -3.90 21.47 -12.47
C ALA A 238 -3.58 22.19 -11.16
N ARG A 239 -3.03 23.41 -11.20
CA ARG A 239 -2.76 24.17 -9.96
C ARG A 239 -4.02 24.39 -9.13
N HIS A 240 -5.13 24.72 -9.77
CA HIS A 240 -6.41 24.91 -9.08
C HIS A 240 -6.88 23.62 -8.41
N TRP A 241 -6.70 22.47 -9.06
CA TRP A 241 -7.02 21.18 -8.44
C TRP A 241 -6.05 20.80 -7.31
N LEU A 242 -4.75 20.99 -7.53
CA LEU A 242 -3.69 20.63 -6.58
C LEU A 242 -3.77 21.42 -5.27
N ASP A 243 -4.21 22.69 -5.33
CA ASP A 243 -4.49 23.49 -4.14
C ASP A 243 -5.60 22.85 -3.29
N VAL A 244 -6.67 22.36 -3.93
CA VAL A 244 -7.81 21.73 -3.24
C VAL A 244 -7.50 20.30 -2.81
N ALA A 245 -6.64 19.60 -3.55
CA ALA A 245 -6.05 18.31 -3.16
C ALA A 245 -5.00 18.45 -2.04
N ARG A 246 -4.64 19.70 -1.66
CA ARG A 246 -3.66 20.02 -0.62
C ARG A 246 -2.29 19.38 -0.89
N TYR A 247 -1.91 19.39 -2.15
CA TYR A 247 -0.70 18.75 -2.63
C TYR A 247 0.57 19.51 -2.23
N ALA A 248 1.58 18.77 -1.77
CA ALA A 248 2.94 19.24 -1.59
C ALA A 248 3.95 18.11 -1.91
N GLU A 249 5.14 18.48 -2.36
CA GLU A 249 6.30 17.58 -2.50
C GLU A 249 7.05 17.41 -1.17
N SER A 250 6.45 17.81 -0.04
CA SER A 250 7.04 17.76 1.28
C SER A 250 6.09 17.16 2.32
N GLY A 251 6.63 16.81 3.49
CA GLY A 251 5.93 16.24 4.63
C GLY A 251 4.78 17.12 5.13
N GLY A 252 4.89 18.45 5.00
CA GLY A 252 3.89 19.44 5.39
C GLY A 252 3.58 19.43 6.90
N TYR A 253 4.52 18.95 7.73
CA TYR A 253 4.36 18.75 9.17
C TYR A 253 5.66 19.10 9.93
N GLU A 254 5.71 18.86 11.25
CA GLU A 254 6.82 19.23 12.16
C GLU A 254 8.23 18.91 11.62
N PHE A 255 8.41 17.75 10.97
CA PHE A 255 9.62 17.37 10.25
C PHE A 255 9.33 17.35 8.75
N ASP A 256 9.52 18.51 8.11
CA ASP A 256 9.15 18.71 6.72
C ASP A 256 10.20 18.17 5.73
N GLY A 257 10.24 16.84 5.59
CA GLY A 257 11.09 16.15 4.63
C GLY A 257 10.52 16.20 3.21
N PHE A 258 11.40 16.24 2.20
CA PHE A 258 11.02 16.03 0.80
C PHE A 258 10.37 14.65 0.62
N ARG A 259 9.33 14.55 -0.22
CA ARG A 259 8.68 13.31 -0.62
C ARG A 259 9.11 12.96 -2.05
N PRO A 260 10.12 12.09 -2.22
CA PRO A 260 10.51 11.62 -3.55
C PRO A 260 9.31 11.07 -4.31
N SER A 261 9.27 11.34 -5.62
CA SER A 261 8.24 10.78 -6.51
C SER A 261 6.78 11.19 -6.27
N ALA A 262 6.50 12.12 -5.35
CA ALA A 262 5.14 12.68 -5.17
C ALA A 262 4.69 13.52 -6.38
N TYR A 263 5.63 14.05 -7.16
CA TYR A 263 5.36 14.80 -8.40
C TYR A 263 4.63 14.02 -9.48
N HIS A 264 4.66 12.69 -9.45
CA HIS A 264 3.90 11.89 -10.40
C HIS A 264 2.38 12.08 -10.26
N TYR A 265 1.87 12.41 -9.06
CA TYR A 265 0.47 12.81 -8.89
C TYR A 265 0.18 14.14 -9.59
N ARG A 266 1.02 15.17 -9.38
CA ARG A 266 0.91 16.47 -10.10
C ARG A 266 0.90 16.27 -11.61
N ASP A 267 1.86 15.52 -12.12
CA ASP A 267 2.00 15.29 -13.55
C ASP A 267 0.83 14.46 -14.10
N TRP A 268 0.27 13.54 -13.31
CA TRP A 268 -0.96 12.82 -13.67
C TRP A 268 -2.16 13.77 -13.78
N VAL A 269 -2.34 14.71 -12.84
CA VAL A 269 -3.43 15.71 -12.91
C VAL A 269 -3.29 16.58 -14.17
N ILE A 270 -2.07 17.03 -14.49
CA ILE A 270 -1.80 17.82 -15.70
C ILE A 270 -2.17 17.03 -16.95
N ARG A 271 -1.74 15.76 -17.05
CA ARG A 271 -2.09 14.87 -18.17
C ARG A 271 -3.60 14.65 -18.27
N ALA A 272 -4.25 14.30 -17.17
CA ALA A 272 -5.69 14.02 -17.16
C ALA A 272 -6.53 15.21 -17.65
N LEU A 273 -6.12 16.44 -17.34
CA LEU A 273 -6.78 17.66 -17.83
C LEU A 273 -6.52 17.92 -19.32
N ASN A 274 -5.27 17.73 -19.79
CA ASN A 274 -4.93 17.89 -21.20
C ASN A 274 -5.54 16.81 -22.10
N GLU A 275 -5.78 15.61 -21.57
CA GLU A 275 -6.41 14.49 -22.27
C GLU A 275 -7.95 14.54 -22.22
N ASP A 276 -8.53 15.58 -21.63
CA ASP A 276 -9.98 15.73 -21.41
C ASP A 276 -10.60 14.48 -20.74
N MET A 277 -9.93 13.97 -19.70
CA MET A 277 -10.37 12.76 -19.00
C MET A 277 -11.79 12.94 -18.44
N PRO A 278 -12.72 12.00 -18.68
CA PRO A 278 -14.05 12.05 -18.10
C PRO A 278 -13.99 12.21 -16.57
N TYR A 279 -14.71 13.20 -16.03
CA TYR A 279 -14.57 13.58 -14.62
C TYR A 279 -14.89 12.44 -13.63
N ASN A 280 -15.82 11.54 -13.99
CA ASN A 280 -16.08 10.33 -13.21
C ASN A 280 -14.85 9.42 -13.12
N GLN A 281 -14.10 9.25 -14.22
CA GLN A 281 -12.86 8.47 -14.24
C GLN A 281 -11.75 9.17 -13.44
N PHE A 282 -11.62 10.49 -13.59
CA PHE A 282 -10.68 11.32 -12.81
C PHE A 282 -10.89 11.13 -11.30
N VAL A 283 -12.14 11.15 -10.84
CA VAL A 283 -12.50 10.91 -9.44
C VAL A 283 -12.23 9.46 -9.02
N LYS A 284 -12.63 8.48 -9.84
CA LYS A 284 -12.43 7.05 -9.51
C LYS A 284 -10.96 6.68 -9.36
N LEU A 285 -10.10 7.15 -10.26
CA LEU A 285 -8.67 6.85 -10.21
C LEU A 285 -8.00 7.47 -8.97
N GLN A 286 -8.42 8.65 -8.52
CA GLN A 286 -7.90 9.25 -7.30
C GLN A 286 -8.33 8.53 -6.01
N LEU A 287 -9.55 7.99 -5.98
CA LEU A 287 -10.07 7.26 -4.81
C LEU A 287 -9.62 5.80 -4.76
N ALA A 288 -9.44 5.16 -5.91
CA ALA A 288 -9.25 3.70 -5.97
C ALA A 288 -8.41 3.23 -7.17
N GLY A 289 -7.65 4.09 -7.84
CA GLY A 289 -6.88 3.73 -9.05
C GLY A 289 -5.94 2.55 -8.81
N ASP A 290 -5.18 2.58 -7.73
CA ASP A 290 -4.27 1.50 -7.31
C ASP A 290 -4.97 0.19 -6.90
N LYS A 291 -6.30 0.20 -6.74
CA LYS A 291 -7.13 -1.00 -6.51
C LYS A 291 -7.77 -1.51 -7.80
N LEU A 292 -8.21 -0.59 -8.67
CA LEU A 292 -8.79 -0.90 -9.98
C LEU A 292 -7.71 -1.44 -10.94
N HIS A 293 -6.53 -0.83 -10.92
CA HIS A 293 -5.40 -1.13 -11.80
C HIS A 293 -4.10 -1.16 -10.98
N PRO A 294 -3.89 -2.21 -10.16
CA PRO A 294 -2.80 -2.29 -9.18
C PRO A 294 -1.38 -2.25 -9.76
N ASP A 295 -1.25 -2.62 -11.03
CA ASP A 295 0.04 -2.72 -11.74
C ASP A 295 0.21 -1.54 -12.74
N ASP A 296 -0.69 -0.55 -12.71
CA ASP A 296 -0.69 0.59 -13.63
C ASP A 296 -0.07 1.84 -12.96
N PHE A 297 0.95 2.39 -13.62
CA PHE A 297 1.69 3.55 -13.14
C PHE A 297 0.81 4.81 -13.00
N GLN A 298 -0.11 5.06 -13.93
CA GLN A 298 -0.98 6.24 -13.90
C GLN A 298 -2.03 6.10 -12.81
N ALA A 299 -2.60 4.91 -12.62
CA ALA A 299 -3.57 4.64 -11.57
C ALA A 299 -2.96 4.71 -10.17
N ALA A 300 -1.72 4.24 -10.00
CA ALA A 300 -0.95 4.45 -8.78
C ALA A 300 -0.64 5.94 -8.56
N SER A 301 -0.24 6.67 -9.60
CA SER A 301 0.02 8.11 -9.53
C SER A 301 -1.24 8.89 -9.09
N ALA A 302 -2.40 8.55 -9.65
CA ALA A 302 -3.69 9.17 -9.31
C ALA A 302 -4.07 8.97 -7.83
N ALA A 303 -3.88 7.76 -7.30
CA ALA A 303 -4.17 7.43 -5.90
C ALA A 303 -3.29 8.22 -4.90
N GLY A 304 -2.22 8.88 -5.38
CA GLY A 304 -1.44 9.87 -4.63
C GLY A 304 -2.30 10.98 -3.99
N PHE A 305 -3.49 11.27 -4.56
CA PHE A 305 -4.48 12.19 -3.99
C PHE A 305 -4.79 11.90 -2.51
N LEU A 306 -4.96 10.63 -2.12
CA LEU A 306 -5.31 10.25 -0.75
C LEU A 306 -4.15 10.46 0.24
N VAL A 307 -2.93 10.61 -0.26
CA VAL A 307 -1.71 10.74 0.58
C VAL A 307 -0.97 12.05 0.33
N ALA A 308 -1.64 13.00 -0.35
CA ALA A 308 -1.11 14.32 -0.66
C ALA A 308 -0.93 15.20 0.58
N GLY A 309 -1.81 15.04 1.58
CA GLY A 309 -1.83 15.85 2.80
C GLY A 309 -0.68 15.58 3.79
N PRO A 310 -0.66 16.29 4.94
CA PRO A 310 0.44 16.25 5.91
C PRO A 310 0.73 14.85 6.47
N TYR A 311 2.01 14.55 6.71
CA TYR A 311 2.45 13.26 7.26
C TYR A 311 3.53 13.46 8.34
N PRO A 312 3.32 12.99 9.58
CA PRO A 312 4.32 13.12 10.63
C PRO A 312 5.45 12.10 10.44
N GLY A 313 6.69 12.60 10.31
CA GLY A 313 7.87 11.74 10.17
C GLY A 313 8.29 10.99 11.44
N GLN A 314 7.78 11.38 12.62
CA GLN A 314 8.04 10.70 13.89
C GLN A 314 6.76 10.11 14.47
N ILE A 315 6.74 8.78 14.61
CA ILE A 315 5.61 8.03 15.17
C ILE A 315 6.12 7.20 16.34
N THR A 316 5.52 7.39 17.53
CA THR A 316 5.85 6.62 18.73
C THR A 316 4.76 5.59 19.01
N ALA A 317 5.07 4.53 19.76
CA ALA A 317 4.07 3.52 20.14
C ALA A 317 2.84 4.11 20.86
N LYS A 318 3.00 5.24 21.58
CA LYS A 318 1.89 5.94 22.26
C LYS A 318 1.04 6.81 21.33
N THR A 319 1.56 7.20 20.17
CA THR A 319 0.91 8.16 19.26
C THR A 319 0.44 7.55 17.95
N VAL A 320 0.92 6.34 17.61
CA VAL A 320 0.63 5.64 16.34
C VAL A 320 -0.86 5.58 16.01
N GLU A 321 -1.71 5.28 16.99
CA GLU A 321 -3.14 5.20 16.77
C GLU A 321 -3.78 6.57 16.55
N ARG A 322 -3.43 7.57 17.37
CA ARG A 322 -3.92 8.95 17.21
C ARG A 322 -3.55 9.51 15.84
N ILE A 323 -2.27 9.38 15.47
CA ILE A 323 -1.75 9.79 14.16
C ILE A 323 -2.50 9.08 13.04
N ARG A 324 -2.84 7.79 13.23
CA ARG A 324 -3.59 7.06 12.21
C ARG A 324 -5.01 7.60 12.00
N TYR A 325 -5.71 7.96 13.07
CA TYR A 325 -7.01 8.64 12.93
C TYR A 325 -6.84 10.01 12.27
N ASP A 326 -5.84 10.79 12.67
CA ASP A 326 -5.60 12.11 12.07
C ASP A 326 -5.30 12.02 10.56
N GLN A 327 -4.62 10.97 10.09
CA GLN A 327 -4.43 10.68 8.65
C GLN A 327 -5.75 10.39 7.92
N ILE A 328 -6.60 9.54 8.51
CA ILE A 328 -7.90 9.19 7.90
C ILE A 328 -8.79 10.43 7.86
N ASP A 329 -8.75 11.25 8.91
CA ASP A 329 -9.47 12.50 8.98
C ASP A 329 -8.99 13.47 7.89
N ASP A 330 -7.68 13.59 7.66
CA ASP A 330 -7.13 14.42 6.59
C ASP A 330 -7.59 13.95 5.19
N MET A 331 -7.61 12.64 4.96
CA MET A 331 -8.17 12.06 3.73
C MET A 331 -9.65 12.43 3.56
N LEU A 332 -10.45 12.27 4.61
CA LEU A 332 -11.88 12.57 4.56
C LEU A 332 -12.17 14.06 4.41
N MET A 333 -11.37 14.93 5.02
CA MET A 333 -11.49 16.37 4.84
C MET A 333 -11.16 16.77 3.40
N THR A 334 -10.14 16.14 2.81
CA THR A 334 -9.75 16.38 1.42
C THR A 334 -10.81 15.86 0.45
N VAL A 335 -11.29 14.62 0.61
CA VAL A 335 -12.39 14.05 -0.19
C VAL A 335 -13.69 14.87 -0.04
N GLY A 336 -14.10 15.15 1.19
CA GLY A 336 -15.33 15.88 1.49
C GLY A 336 -15.29 17.30 0.93
N GLY A 337 -14.18 18.01 1.13
CA GLY A 337 -13.99 19.36 0.62
C GLY A 337 -13.87 19.40 -0.91
N SER A 338 -13.00 18.59 -1.50
CA SER A 338 -12.69 18.64 -2.93
C SER A 338 -13.78 18.04 -3.81
N MET A 339 -14.41 16.94 -3.40
CA MET A 339 -15.37 16.22 -4.24
C MET A 339 -16.83 16.54 -3.89
N LEU A 340 -17.14 16.80 -2.61
CA LEU A 340 -18.52 17.00 -2.16
C LEU A 340 -18.84 18.45 -1.74
N GLY A 341 -17.83 19.30 -1.55
CA GLY A 341 -18.03 20.64 -1.00
C GLY A 341 -18.59 20.62 0.43
N LEU A 342 -18.34 19.54 1.19
CA LEU A 342 -18.86 19.32 2.55
C LEU A 342 -17.73 19.35 3.58
N THR A 343 -17.99 19.99 4.73
CA THR A 343 -17.05 20.06 5.85
C THR A 343 -17.24 18.90 6.81
N LEU A 344 -16.56 17.78 6.55
CA LEU A 344 -16.70 16.56 7.37
C LEU A 344 -15.99 16.62 8.73
N GLY A 345 -15.04 17.55 8.92
CA GLY A 345 -14.17 17.57 10.12
C GLY A 345 -14.91 17.71 11.45
N CYS A 346 -15.99 18.49 11.52
CA CYS A 346 -16.81 18.62 12.74
C CYS A 346 -17.47 17.29 13.14
N VAL A 347 -17.73 16.42 12.15
CA VAL A 347 -18.48 15.18 12.32
C VAL A 347 -17.66 14.10 13.02
N ARG A 348 -16.34 14.26 13.09
CA ARG A 348 -15.40 13.39 13.84
C ARG A 348 -15.83 13.16 15.29
N CYS A 349 -16.40 14.20 15.92
CA CYS A 349 -16.63 14.22 17.37
C CYS A 349 -18.12 14.14 17.73
N HIS A 350 -19.00 14.67 16.88
CA HIS A 350 -20.43 14.78 17.13
C HIS A 350 -21.22 14.97 15.82
N GLU A 351 -22.55 14.84 15.89
CA GLU A 351 -23.44 15.13 14.76
C GLU A 351 -23.22 16.55 14.22
N HIS A 352 -23.25 16.77 12.90
CA HIS A 352 -22.94 18.08 12.36
C HIS A 352 -23.92 19.17 12.84
N LYS A 353 -23.39 20.38 13.12
CA LYS A 353 -24.14 21.47 13.76
C LYS A 353 -25.26 22.06 12.88
N TYR A 354 -25.14 22.00 11.56
CA TYR A 354 -26.08 22.64 10.63
C TYR A 354 -26.55 21.68 9.55
N ASP A 355 -25.59 21.07 8.84
CA ASP A 355 -25.88 20.07 7.82
C ASP A 355 -26.43 18.75 8.37
N PRO A 356 -27.19 18.00 7.57
CA PRO A 356 -27.75 16.69 7.92
C PRO A 356 -26.71 15.57 7.81
N LEU A 357 -25.53 15.75 8.41
CA LEU A 357 -24.42 14.79 8.38
C LEU A 357 -24.31 14.07 9.71
N LEU A 358 -24.42 12.74 9.65
CA LEU A 358 -24.39 11.90 10.83
C LEU A 358 -22.96 11.53 11.24
N HIS A 359 -22.71 11.52 12.54
CA HIS A 359 -21.49 10.98 13.16
C HIS A 359 -21.21 9.56 12.68
N LYS A 360 -22.27 8.74 12.56
CA LYS A 360 -22.14 7.36 12.09
C LYS A 360 -21.64 7.28 10.65
N ASP A 361 -22.13 8.15 9.78
CA ASP A 361 -21.78 8.17 8.36
C ASP A 361 -20.31 8.58 8.15
N TYR A 362 -19.80 9.50 8.98
CA TYR A 362 -18.38 9.87 8.99
C TYR A 362 -17.47 8.66 9.23
N TYR A 363 -17.75 7.89 10.29
CA TYR A 363 -16.94 6.70 10.60
C TYR A 363 -17.15 5.57 9.60
N ALA A 364 -18.30 5.53 8.92
CA ALA A 364 -18.53 4.61 7.81
C ALA A 364 -17.64 4.94 6.60
N LEU A 365 -17.49 6.22 6.25
CA LEU A 365 -16.53 6.66 5.23
C LEU A 365 -15.08 6.40 5.69
N ALA A 366 -14.76 6.69 6.96
CA ALA A 366 -13.44 6.45 7.54
C ALA A 366 -13.05 4.96 7.44
N ALA A 367 -14.01 4.06 7.70
CA ALA A 367 -13.81 2.63 7.58
C ALA A 367 -13.48 2.19 6.13
N SER A 368 -13.98 2.89 5.11
CA SER A 368 -13.62 2.63 3.71
C SER A 368 -12.16 2.97 3.38
N LEU A 369 -11.53 3.84 4.16
CA LEU A 369 -10.12 4.25 4.01
C LEU A 369 -9.20 3.62 5.07
N ALA A 370 -9.75 2.81 5.98
CA ALA A 370 -9.06 2.22 7.12
C ALA A 370 -7.74 1.53 6.74
N LYS A 371 -7.73 0.85 5.58
CA LYS A 371 -6.59 0.09 5.08
C LYS A 371 -5.65 0.83 4.11
N THR A 372 -5.76 2.16 4.05
CA THR A 372 -5.00 3.03 3.14
C THR A 372 -3.93 3.82 3.88
N VAL A 373 -2.65 3.58 3.59
CA VAL A 373 -1.54 4.33 4.20
C VAL A 373 -0.58 4.87 3.14
N HIS A 374 0.25 5.84 3.53
CA HIS A 374 1.33 6.39 2.71
C HIS A 374 2.38 5.31 2.39
N GLY A 375 2.90 5.30 1.17
CA GLY A 375 3.99 4.41 0.77
C GLY A 375 4.51 4.74 -0.62
N THR A 376 5.38 3.86 -1.14
CA THR A 376 5.84 3.94 -2.52
C THR A 376 5.56 2.63 -3.24
N ARG A 377 5.30 2.74 -4.54
CA ARG A 377 5.29 1.61 -5.48
C ARG A 377 6.31 1.90 -6.54
N VAL A 378 6.97 0.88 -7.04
CA VAL A 378 7.88 1.03 -8.18
C VAL A 378 7.21 0.29 -9.33
N LEU A 379 7.05 0.94 -10.48
CA LEU A 379 6.21 0.46 -11.57
C LEU A 379 6.83 0.83 -12.92
N ASP A 380 6.52 0.07 -13.97
CA ASP A 380 6.87 0.45 -15.34
C ASP A 380 5.91 1.55 -15.82
N PRO A 381 6.40 2.77 -16.15
CA PRO A 381 5.56 3.84 -16.67
C PRO A 381 5.03 3.57 -18.08
N ASP A 382 5.64 2.65 -18.84
CA ASP A 382 5.19 2.28 -20.19
C ASP A 382 5.37 0.76 -20.45
N PRO A 383 4.49 -0.08 -19.87
CA PRO A 383 4.52 -1.52 -20.07
C PRO A 383 4.36 -1.95 -21.52
N VAL A 384 3.67 -1.14 -22.35
CA VAL A 384 3.46 -1.43 -23.77
C VAL A 384 4.77 -1.31 -24.52
N ALA A 385 5.52 -0.21 -24.34
CA ALA A 385 6.82 -0.05 -24.95
C ALA A 385 7.83 -1.11 -24.49
N THR A 386 7.81 -1.47 -23.19
CA THR A 386 8.64 -2.57 -22.68
C THR A 386 8.32 -3.90 -23.36
N LYS A 387 7.03 -4.23 -23.48
CA LYS A 387 6.59 -5.45 -24.16
C LYS A 387 7.03 -5.45 -25.63
N THR A 388 6.83 -4.35 -26.35
CA THR A 388 7.26 -4.23 -27.76
C THR A 388 8.77 -4.40 -27.91
N LYS A 389 9.58 -3.84 -27.00
CA LYS A 389 11.03 -4.04 -27.01
C LYS A 389 11.41 -5.50 -26.77
N LEU A 390 10.74 -6.19 -25.84
CA LEU A 390 10.97 -7.59 -25.54
C LEU A 390 10.60 -8.50 -26.71
N GLU A 391 9.44 -8.27 -27.34
CA GLU A 391 9.00 -9.02 -28.53
C GLU A 391 10.00 -8.83 -29.69
N LYS A 392 10.45 -7.60 -29.94
CA LYS A 392 11.48 -7.33 -30.93
C LYS A 392 12.80 -8.04 -30.61
N HIS A 393 13.24 -7.99 -29.35
CA HIS A 393 14.44 -8.70 -28.91
C HIS A 393 14.32 -10.21 -29.13
N GLN A 394 13.17 -10.82 -28.86
CA GLN A 394 12.94 -12.25 -29.13
C GLN A 394 12.98 -12.56 -30.64
N GLN A 395 12.42 -11.70 -31.48
CA GLN A 395 12.48 -11.85 -32.94
C GLN A 395 13.91 -11.76 -33.47
N ASP A 396 14.70 -10.80 -32.97
CA ASP A 396 16.10 -10.60 -33.34
C ASP A 396 17.01 -11.77 -32.88
N ARG A 397 16.57 -12.55 -31.88
CA ARG A 397 17.27 -13.74 -31.38
C ARG A 397 17.21 -14.94 -32.33
N GLU A 398 16.09 -15.13 -33.00
CA GLU A 398 15.83 -16.31 -33.84
C GLU A 398 16.86 -16.52 -34.98
N PRO A 399 17.26 -15.49 -35.76
CA PRO A 399 18.29 -15.68 -36.79
C PRO A 399 19.66 -16.06 -36.20
N LEU A 400 19.98 -15.61 -34.98
CA LEU A 400 21.23 -15.97 -34.31
C LEU A 400 21.24 -17.44 -33.88
N VAL A 401 20.14 -17.92 -33.32
CA VAL A 401 19.96 -19.33 -32.94
C VAL A 401 19.95 -20.22 -34.19
N THR A 402 19.29 -19.78 -35.26
CA THR A 402 19.31 -20.49 -36.55
C THR A 402 20.72 -20.58 -37.13
N ALA A 403 21.51 -19.50 -37.05
CA ALA A 403 22.90 -19.51 -37.48
C ALA A 403 23.77 -20.45 -36.63
N LEU A 404 23.59 -20.44 -35.30
CA LEU A 404 24.26 -21.37 -34.39
C LEU A 404 23.91 -22.83 -34.73
N ARG A 405 22.62 -23.15 -34.91
CA ARG A 405 22.15 -24.50 -35.27
C ARG A 405 22.74 -24.96 -36.60
N LYS A 406 22.75 -24.10 -37.61
CA LYS A 406 23.37 -24.40 -38.92
C LYS A 406 24.86 -24.67 -38.77
N PHE A 407 25.58 -23.79 -38.07
CA PHE A 407 27.01 -23.96 -37.82
C PHE A 407 27.31 -25.26 -37.05
N ALA A 408 26.53 -25.56 -36.02
CA ALA A 408 26.66 -26.77 -35.21
C ALA A 408 26.46 -28.06 -36.04
N ASN A 409 25.65 -28.02 -37.09
CA ASN A 409 25.42 -29.18 -37.96
C ASN A 409 26.41 -29.29 -39.11
N ASP A 410 26.74 -28.17 -39.76
CA ASP A 410 27.49 -28.17 -41.02
C ASP A 410 29.01 -28.08 -40.82
N GLU A 411 29.46 -27.25 -39.86
CA GLU A 411 30.87 -26.91 -39.69
C GLU A 411 31.51 -27.52 -38.44
N LEU A 412 30.78 -27.54 -37.32
CA LEU A 412 31.29 -27.98 -36.03
C LEU A 412 31.86 -29.42 -36.06
N PRO A 413 31.25 -30.44 -36.71
CA PRO A 413 31.75 -31.82 -36.63
C PRO A 413 33.21 -31.95 -37.12
N LYS A 414 33.55 -31.35 -38.26
CA LYS A 414 34.90 -31.42 -38.83
C LYS A 414 35.94 -30.70 -37.96
N ARG A 415 35.56 -29.52 -37.43
CA ARG A 415 36.44 -28.71 -36.57
C ARG A 415 36.69 -29.41 -35.24
N PHE A 416 35.63 -29.92 -34.64
CA PHE A 416 35.68 -30.64 -33.39
C PHE A 416 36.49 -31.93 -33.50
N ASP A 417 36.30 -32.75 -34.55
CA ASP A 417 37.06 -33.98 -34.77
C ASP A 417 38.58 -33.72 -34.87
N ALA A 418 38.97 -32.60 -35.50
CA ALA A 418 40.38 -32.20 -35.61
C ALA A 418 40.95 -31.82 -34.24
N TRP A 419 40.24 -31.00 -33.47
CA TRP A 419 40.64 -30.62 -32.12
C TRP A 419 40.64 -31.81 -31.14
N GLN A 420 39.63 -32.68 -31.21
CA GLN A 420 39.51 -33.88 -30.36
C GLN A 420 40.74 -34.78 -30.50
N LYS A 421 41.30 -34.93 -31.70
CA LYS A 421 42.50 -35.75 -31.91
C LYS A 421 43.79 -35.07 -31.47
N ALA A 422 43.92 -33.76 -31.73
CA ALA A 422 45.17 -33.04 -31.55
C ALA A 422 45.33 -32.41 -30.16
N GLU A 423 44.25 -31.91 -29.57
CA GLU A 423 44.28 -31.01 -28.41
C GLU A 423 43.59 -31.57 -27.17
N LEU A 424 42.52 -32.38 -27.31
CA LEU A 424 41.84 -32.98 -26.15
C LEU A 424 42.78 -33.82 -25.26
N PRO A 425 43.74 -34.62 -25.79
CA PRO A 425 44.69 -35.37 -24.95
C PRO A 425 45.65 -34.47 -24.16
N LYS A 426 45.82 -33.20 -24.56
CA LYS A 426 46.68 -32.23 -23.87
C LYS A 426 45.94 -31.48 -22.77
N GLN A 427 44.61 -31.61 -22.69
CA GLN A 427 43.81 -30.91 -21.69
C GLN A 427 43.95 -31.58 -20.30
N PRO A 428 43.97 -30.82 -19.20
CA PRO A 428 44.12 -31.37 -17.85
C PRO A 428 43.02 -32.38 -17.52
N GLU A 429 43.35 -33.51 -16.88
CA GLU A 429 42.40 -34.59 -16.58
C GLU A 429 41.71 -34.46 -15.22
N ALA A 430 42.29 -33.75 -14.25
CA ALA A 430 41.78 -33.74 -12.88
C ALA A 430 41.74 -32.35 -12.25
N THR A 431 40.56 -31.99 -11.74
CA THR A 431 40.39 -31.00 -10.67
C THR A 431 39.07 -31.28 -9.96
N ARG A 432 39.01 -30.89 -8.68
CA ARG A 432 37.92 -31.19 -7.77
C ARG A 432 36.62 -30.43 -8.04
N TRP A 433 36.70 -29.14 -8.36
CA TRP A 433 35.52 -28.28 -8.53
C TRP A 433 35.36 -27.82 -9.98
N GLN A 434 34.30 -28.28 -10.63
CA GLN A 434 33.90 -27.82 -11.96
C GLN A 434 32.90 -26.68 -11.82
N ILE A 435 33.23 -25.50 -12.36
CA ILE A 435 32.31 -24.36 -12.37
C ILE A 435 31.12 -24.69 -13.27
N LEU A 436 29.91 -24.54 -12.73
CA LEU A 436 28.70 -24.63 -13.52
C LEU A 436 28.42 -23.28 -14.21
N GLU A 437 28.32 -23.29 -15.53
CA GLU A 437 27.89 -22.11 -16.28
C GLU A 437 26.35 -22.08 -16.40
N PRO A 438 25.67 -21.00 -15.96
CA PRO A 438 24.22 -20.91 -16.06
C PRO A 438 23.77 -20.82 -17.52
N VAL A 439 22.61 -21.43 -17.84
CA VAL A 439 21.88 -21.25 -19.11
C VAL A 439 20.69 -20.33 -18.99
N ALA A 440 20.16 -20.18 -17.78
CA ALA A 440 19.10 -19.26 -17.46
C ALA A 440 19.24 -18.83 -15.99
N VAL A 441 18.92 -17.58 -15.73
CA VAL A 441 18.78 -17.02 -14.38
C VAL A 441 17.45 -16.28 -14.36
N ASP A 442 16.65 -16.52 -13.34
CA ASP A 442 15.45 -15.75 -13.04
C ASP A 442 15.42 -15.45 -11.54
N ALA A 443 14.72 -14.39 -11.17
CA ALA A 443 14.43 -14.10 -9.77
C ALA A 443 13.03 -13.52 -9.61
N GLU A 444 12.43 -13.72 -8.44
CA GLU A 444 11.08 -13.21 -8.17
C GLU A 444 11.06 -11.69 -8.06
N ARG A 445 12.07 -11.13 -7.37
CA ARG A 445 12.21 -9.69 -7.16
C ARG A 445 13.48 -9.14 -7.75
N SER A 446 14.63 -9.80 -7.65
CA SER A 446 15.87 -9.25 -8.20
C SER A 446 15.90 -9.32 -9.73
N TYR A 447 16.70 -8.49 -10.38
CA TYR A 447 17.22 -8.82 -11.70
C TYR A 447 18.63 -9.39 -11.56
N LEU A 448 18.81 -10.53 -12.22
CA LEU A 448 20.07 -11.24 -12.27
C LEU A 448 20.66 -11.11 -13.68
N LYS A 449 21.98 -11.08 -13.74
CA LYS A 449 22.77 -11.29 -14.94
C LYS A 449 23.84 -12.32 -14.64
N TRP A 450 24.30 -13.06 -15.63
CA TRP A 450 25.52 -13.86 -15.47
C TRP A 450 26.69 -13.22 -16.20
N LEU A 451 27.88 -13.45 -15.66
CA LEU A 451 29.16 -12.92 -16.11
C LEU A 451 30.08 -14.10 -16.47
N PRO A 452 31.19 -13.85 -17.20
CA PRO A 452 32.21 -14.88 -17.44
C PRO A 452 32.65 -15.59 -16.15
N GLY A 453 32.98 -16.87 -16.26
CA GLY A 453 33.40 -17.69 -15.11
C GLY A 453 32.24 -18.20 -14.24
N GLY A 454 31.01 -18.23 -14.78
CA GLY A 454 29.84 -18.81 -14.10
C GLY A 454 29.27 -17.96 -12.96
N ILE A 455 29.66 -16.68 -12.89
CA ILE A 455 29.19 -15.77 -11.84
C ILE A 455 27.77 -15.30 -12.19
N VAL A 456 26.82 -15.47 -11.29
CA VAL A 456 25.52 -14.82 -11.31
C VAL A 456 25.57 -13.60 -10.40
N ALA A 457 25.18 -12.45 -10.90
CA ALA A 457 25.25 -11.17 -10.19
C ALA A 457 23.88 -10.49 -10.19
N HIS A 458 23.50 -9.99 -9.02
CA HIS A 458 22.47 -8.98 -8.87
C HIS A 458 22.96 -7.68 -9.55
N ASP A 459 22.16 -7.11 -10.42
CA ASP A 459 22.56 -5.92 -11.19
C ASP A 459 22.16 -4.58 -10.55
N GLY A 460 21.50 -4.65 -9.39
CA GLY A 460 21.09 -3.49 -8.61
C GLY A 460 19.65 -3.06 -8.87
N THR A 461 18.99 -3.68 -9.85
CA THR A 461 17.57 -3.46 -10.12
C THR A 461 16.73 -4.57 -9.48
N ILE A 462 15.58 -4.17 -8.94
CA ILE A 462 14.61 -5.08 -8.32
C ILE A 462 13.32 -4.90 -9.11
N ASN A 463 12.79 -5.97 -9.68
CA ASN A 463 11.42 -6.09 -10.12
C ASN A 463 10.50 -5.74 -8.95
N PRO A 464 9.84 -4.58 -9.02
CA PRO A 464 8.99 -4.13 -7.96
C PRO A 464 7.71 -4.90 -8.10
N GLY A 465 7.60 -5.91 -7.26
CA GLY A 465 6.52 -6.86 -7.29
C GLY A 465 5.16 -6.30 -7.70
N THR A 466 4.81 -6.50 -8.96
CA THR A 466 3.43 -6.46 -9.46
C THR A 466 3.06 -7.88 -9.82
N MET A 467 2.29 -8.49 -8.91
CA MET A 467 1.47 -9.69 -9.06
C MET A 467 1.83 -10.60 -10.24
N LYS A 468 2.72 -11.59 -10.02
CA LYS A 468 2.85 -12.73 -10.96
C LYS A 468 1.50 -13.48 -10.99
N GLN A 469 0.89 -13.60 -12.16
CA GLN A 469 -0.25 -14.50 -12.38
C GLN A 469 0.27 -15.95 -12.40
N ARG A 470 -0.14 -16.79 -11.45
CA ARG A 470 0.14 -18.23 -11.50
C ARG A 470 -1.17 -18.99 -11.70
N GLY A 471 -1.40 -19.49 -12.91
CA GLY A 471 -2.60 -20.28 -13.23
C GLY A 471 -3.91 -19.51 -13.00
N ARG A 472 -5.04 -20.24 -12.97
CA ARG A 472 -6.42 -19.70 -13.01
C ARG A 472 -6.70 -18.66 -11.91
N GLY A 473 -6.49 -17.38 -12.23
CA GLY A 473 -7.24 -16.23 -11.70
C GLY A 473 -6.82 -15.60 -10.37
N ALA A 474 -5.93 -16.19 -9.58
CA ALA A 474 -5.53 -15.61 -8.29
C ALA A 474 -4.26 -14.73 -8.44
N LYS A 475 -4.41 -13.43 -8.20
CA LYS A 475 -3.32 -12.47 -8.07
C LYS A 475 -2.88 -12.41 -6.59
N LYS A 476 -1.58 -12.53 -6.30
CA LYS A 476 -1.03 -12.41 -4.93
C LYS A 476 0.01 -11.29 -4.88
N ALA A 477 0.00 -10.52 -3.79
CA ALA A 477 1.05 -9.54 -3.50
C ALA A 477 2.42 -10.21 -3.49
N THR A 478 3.41 -9.57 -4.12
CA THR A 478 4.78 -10.07 -4.12
C THR A 478 5.32 -10.11 -2.69
N PRO A 479 5.88 -11.25 -2.23
CA PRO A 479 6.43 -11.36 -0.89
C PRO A 479 7.53 -10.32 -0.63
N ALA A 480 7.79 -10.00 0.65
CA ALA A 480 9.00 -9.25 1.03
C ALA A 480 10.30 -10.05 0.79
N ASN A 481 10.17 -11.33 0.44
CA ASN A 481 11.23 -12.30 0.20
C ASN A 481 11.56 -12.37 -1.28
N ASP A 482 12.75 -12.88 -1.61
CA ASP A 482 13.16 -13.13 -2.99
C ASP A 482 13.45 -14.61 -3.21
N GLU A 483 13.32 -15.06 -4.45
CA GLU A 483 13.63 -16.43 -4.87
C GLU A 483 14.45 -16.36 -6.16
N TYR A 484 15.64 -16.96 -6.17
CA TYR A 484 16.46 -17.11 -7.38
C TYR A 484 16.25 -18.50 -7.96
N GLN A 485 16.08 -18.58 -9.27
CA GLN A 485 16.05 -19.82 -10.03
C GLN A 485 17.17 -19.80 -11.05
N ILE A 486 18.13 -20.69 -10.91
CA ILE A 486 19.29 -20.77 -11.79
C ILE A 486 19.35 -22.14 -12.42
N THR A 487 19.31 -22.17 -13.74
CA THR A 487 19.34 -23.40 -14.52
C THR A 487 20.73 -23.64 -15.06
N PHE A 488 21.20 -24.87 -14.91
CA PHE A 488 22.47 -25.37 -15.42
C PHE A 488 22.24 -26.64 -16.24
N GLN A 489 23.21 -26.99 -17.08
CA GLN A 489 23.19 -28.23 -17.86
C GLN A 489 24.52 -28.94 -17.70
N THR A 490 24.49 -30.26 -17.56
CA THR A 490 25.70 -31.08 -17.43
C THR A 490 25.52 -32.51 -17.95
N HIS A 491 26.55 -33.05 -18.58
CA HIS A 491 26.70 -34.44 -19.00
C HIS A 491 27.58 -35.24 -18.03
N GLN A 492 28.08 -34.61 -16.97
CA GLN A 492 28.79 -35.31 -15.91
C GLN A 492 27.85 -36.29 -15.21
N LYS A 493 28.43 -37.39 -14.76
CA LYS A 493 27.75 -38.49 -14.06
C LYS A 493 28.28 -38.59 -12.64
N ASN A 494 27.50 -39.20 -11.76
CA ASN A 494 27.87 -39.46 -10.37
C ASN A 494 28.26 -38.17 -9.61
N LEU A 495 27.48 -37.09 -9.78
CA LEU A 495 27.70 -35.87 -9.02
C LEU A 495 27.48 -36.15 -7.54
N SER A 496 28.39 -35.73 -6.68
CA SER A 496 28.36 -36.02 -5.24
C SER A 496 28.11 -34.77 -4.41
N SER A 497 28.49 -33.59 -4.87
CA SER A 497 28.42 -32.37 -4.08
C SER A 497 28.33 -31.10 -4.94
N PHE A 498 27.77 -30.05 -4.35
CA PHE A 498 27.69 -28.71 -4.88
C PHE A 498 28.38 -27.72 -3.97
N ARG A 499 28.97 -26.69 -4.57
CA ARG A 499 29.55 -25.56 -3.87
C ARG A 499 28.88 -24.28 -4.34
N LEU A 500 28.47 -23.45 -3.38
CA LEU A 500 27.94 -22.11 -3.60
C LEU A 500 28.97 -21.09 -3.07
N ASP A 501 29.63 -20.36 -3.97
CA ASP A 501 30.45 -19.22 -3.61
C ASP A 501 29.57 -17.96 -3.57
N CYS A 502 29.79 -17.09 -2.58
CA CYS A 502 29.14 -15.79 -2.43
C CYS A 502 30.21 -14.70 -2.33
N PHE A 503 30.34 -13.85 -3.35
CA PHE A 503 31.43 -12.88 -3.47
C PHE A 503 31.05 -11.50 -2.94
N THR A 504 32.00 -10.87 -2.26
CA THR A 504 31.97 -9.44 -1.97
C THR A 504 32.24 -8.63 -3.22
N ASP A 505 31.67 -7.42 -3.30
CA ASP A 505 31.99 -6.48 -4.37
C ASP A 505 31.79 -5.03 -3.88
N LYS A 506 32.57 -4.10 -4.44
CA LYS A 506 32.50 -2.68 -4.10
C LYS A 506 31.14 -2.03 -4.41
N ALA A 507 30.38 -2.61 -5.35
CA ALA A 507 29.06 -2.13 -5.74
C ALA A 507 27.93 -2.67 -4.83
N LEU A 508 28.24 -3.61 -3.92
CA LEU A 508 27.25 -4.18 -3.00
C LEU A 508 27.18 -3.37 -1.69
N PRO A 509 26.01 -3.34 -1.01
CA PRO A 509 25.85 -2.68 0.29
C PRO A 509 26.94 -3.12 1.29
N GLN A 510 27.55 -2.13 1.95
CA GLN A 510 28.68 -2.30 2.88
C GLN A 510 29.85 -3.18 2.39
N ARG A 511 29.95 -3.41 1.06
CA ARG A 511 30.90 -4.35 0.44
C ARG A 511 30.76 -5.78 0.96
N GLY A 512 29.56 -6.17 1.40
CA GLY A 512 29.25 -7.53 1.81
C GLY A 512 28.85 -8.43 0.62
N PRO A 513 28.64 -9.74 0.86
CA PRO A 513 28.25 -10.68 -0.19
C PRO A 513 26.75 -10.66 -0.51
N GLY A 514 25.91 -10.00 0.29
CA GLY A 514 24.47 -9.92 0.07
C GLY A 514 24.00 -8.51 -0.32
N VAL A 515 22.72 -8.41 -0.72
CA VAL A 515 22.12 -7.14 -1.19
C VAL A 515 21.20 -6.48 -0.16
N ASN A 516 21.07 -7.04 1.04
CA ASN A 516 20.35 -6.37 2.12
C ASN A 516 21.02 -5.04 2.47
N ALA A 517 20.29 -4.12 3.10
CA ALA A 517 20.80 -2.78 3.43
C ALA A 517 22.04 -2.83 4.34
N ASP A 518 22.11 -3.84 5.21
CA ASP A 518 23.34 -4.10 5.92
C ASP A 518 24.41 -4.62 4.95
N GLY A 519 24.14 -5.54 4.03
CA GLY A 519 25.13 -6.15 3.13
C GLY A 519 25.31 -7.64 3.38
N GLY A 520 24.49 -8.18 4.28
CA GLY A 520 24.31 -9.61 4.49
C GLY A 520 23.22 -10.21 3.60
N PHE A 521 22.97 -11.50 3.79
CA PHE A 521 21.84 -12.22 3.20
C PHE A 521 21.30 -13.27 4.20
N GLN A 522 20.06 -13.71 3.98
CA GLN A 522 19.39 -14.72 4.80
C GLN A 522 18.78 -15.79 3.87
N LEU A 523 19.49 -16.89 3.63
CA LEU A 523 19.05 -17.98 2.76
C LEU A 523 18.19 -18.97 3.55
N THR A 524 16.89 -18.99 3.33
CA THR A 524 15.94 -19.86 4.04
C THR A 524 15.92 -21.27 3.46
N GLU A 525 16.09 -21.42 2.15
CA GLU A 525 16.00 -22.72 1.50
C GLU A 525 16.85 -22.77 0.23
N LEU A 526 17.55 -23.89 0.02
CA LEU A 526 18.27 -24.23 -1.20
C LEU A 526 17.79 -25.58 -1.68
N LYS A 527 17.20 -25.62 -2.86
CA LYS A 527 16.76 -26.85 -3.52
C LYS A 527 17.47 -27.03 -4.83
N ILE A 528 17.78 -28.29 -5.15
CA ILE A 528 18.28 -28.67 -6.46
C ILE A 528 17.37 -29.75 -7.01
N THR A 529 16.85 -29.53 -8.21
CA THR A 529 16.14 -30.56 -8.97
C THR A 529 16.90 -30.92 -10.23
N ALA A 530 16.82 -32.18 -10.63
CA ALA A 530 17.48 -32.72 -11.80
C ALA A 530 16.46 -33.35 -12.73
N LYS A 531 16.52 -33.04 -14.03
CA LYS A 531 15.70 -33.70 -15.05
C LYS A 531 16.51 -34.00 -16.32
N PRO A 532 16.05 -34.91 -17.20
CA PRO A 532 16.71 -35.15 -18.48
C PRO A 532 16.76 -33.89 -19.36
N LEU A 533 17.86 -33.67 -20.08
CA LEU A 533 17.94 -32.63 -21.12
C LEU A 533 17.07 -32.94 -22.34
N ASP A 534 16.83 -34.23 -22.62
CA ASP A 534 15.90 -34.64 -23.68
C ASP A 534 14.47 -34.34 -23.24
N ALA A 535 13.85 -33.35 -23.90
CA ALA A 535 12.48 -32.94 -23.66
C ALA A 535 11.45 -34.05 -23.91
N ASN A 536 11.81 -35.10 -24.65
CA ASN A 536 10.93 -36.24 -24.92
C ASN A 536 11.06 -37.36 -23.88
N SER A 537 12.04 -37.26 -22.96
CA SER A 537 12.22 -38.25 -21.90
C SER A 537 11.03 -38.20 -20.94
N LYS A 538 10.56 -39.40 -20.55
CA LYS A 538 9.49 -39.58 -19.56
C LYS A 538 10.03 -39.82 -18.14
N GLU A 539 11.35 -39.76 -17.96
CA GLU A 539 11.94 -39.90 -16.63
C GLU A 539 11.50 -38.73 -15.73
N PRO A 540 11.11 -38.99 -14.47
CA PRO A 540 10.59 -37.96 -13.59
C PRO A 540 11.70 -36.99 -13.15
N VAL A 541 11.30 -35.76 -12.80
CA VAL A 541 12.16 -34.80 -12.13
C VAL A 541 12.56 -35.35 -10.76
N GLN A 542 13.86 -35.35 -10.47
CA GLN A 542 14.44 -35.82 -9.21
C GLN A 542 14.79 -34.62 -8.33
N GLU A 543 14.15 -34.48 -7.16
CA GLU A 543 14.61 -33.53 -6.13
C GLU A 543 15.80 -34.14 -5.38
N LEU A 544 16.90 -33.40 -5.36
CA LEU A 544 18.15 -33.85 -4.76
C LEU A 544 18.17 -33.50 -3.28
N LYS A 545 18.37 -34.51 -2.42
CA LYS A 545 18.52 -34.29 -0.99
C LYS A 545 19.93 -33.83 -0.65
N LEU A 546 19.99 -32.71 0.05
CA LEU A 546 21.24 -32.02 0.37
C LEU A 546 21.54 -32.07 1.85
N LYS A 547 22.82 -32.25 2.16
CA LYS A 547 23.39 -32.16 3.49
C LYS A 547 24.39 -31.01 3.50
N ALA A 548 24.16 -30.02 4.36
CA ALA A 548 25.12 -28.96 4.61
C ALA A 548 26.39 -29.53 5.26
N VAL A 549 27.56 -29.31 4.65
CA VAL A 549 28.84 -29.87 5.12
C VAL A 549 29.76 -28.78 5.67
N PHE A 550 29.79 -27.61 5.04
CA PHE A 550 30.73 -26.56 5.38
C PHE A 550 30.20 -25.19 4.96
N ALA A 551 30.35 -24.18 5.82
CA ALA A 551 30.27 -22.76 5.48
C ALA A 551 31.52 -22.03 5.95
N ALA A 552 32.05 -21.10 5.15
CA ALA A 552 33.19 -20.29 5.58
C ALA A 552 32.78 -19.28 6.66
N PHE A 553 31.59 -18.69 6.55
CA PHE A 553 30.98 -17.82 7.55
C PHE A 553 29.50 -18.14 7.73
N GLU A 554 29.05 -18.13 8.97
CA GLU A 554 27.65 -18.30 9.37
C GLU A 554 27.40 -17.65 10.72
N ASP A 555 26.15 -17.26 10.97
CA ASP A 555 25.72 -16.85 12.29
C ASP A 555 25.49 -18.08 13.19
N LYS A 556 25.90 -17.98 14.46
CA LYS A 556 25.87 -19.10 15.40
C LYS A 556 24.47 -19.67 15.62
N ASP A 557 23.44 -18.82 15.59
CA ASP A 557 22.05 -19.22 15.82
C ASP A 557 21.31 -19.54 14.51
N GLN A 558 21.95 -19.26 13.37
CA GLN A 558 21.37 -19.40 12.03
C GLN A 558 22.41 -20.03 11.06
N PRO A 559 22.84 -21.29 11.31
CA PRO A 559 23.90 -21.96 10.56
C PRO A 559 23.45 -22.42 9.16
N LEU A 560 24.42 -22.85 8.34
CA LEU A 560 24.17 -23.34 6.96
C LEU A 560 23.13 -24.45 6.89
N ALA A 561 23.07 -25.32 7.90
CA ALA A 561 22.11 -26.43 7.96
C ALA A 561 20.64 -25.97 7.85
N ASN A 562 20.34 -24.74 8.27
CA ASN A 562 19.01 -24.16 8.16
C ASN A 562 18.57 -23.91 6.71
N ALA A 563 19.51 -23.79 5.77
CA ALA A 563 19.17 -23.57 4.35
C ALA A 563 18.71 -24.83 3.64
N VAL A 564 18.68 -26.00 4.30
CA VAL A 564 18.27 -27.29 3.71
C VAL A 564 17.38 -28.10 4.66
N ASP A 565 16.79 -27.46 5.67
CA ASP A 565 16.01 -28.12 6.72
C ASP A 565 14.50 -28.20 6.44
N GLY A 566 14.03 -27.60 5.33
CA GLY A 566 12.62 -27.57 4.96
C GLY A 566 11.76 -26.59 5.74
N LYS A 567 12.34 -25.68 6.54
CA LYS A 567 11.61 -24.77 7.45
C LYS A 567 11.78 -23.31 7.04
N PRO A 568 10.73 -22.64 6.52
CA PRO A 568 10.79 -21.22 6.15
C PRO A 568 11.13 -20.24 7.30
N ALA A 569 10.98 -20.70 8.55
CA ALA A 569 11.22 -19.90 9.75
C ALA A 569 12.70 -19.82 10.15
N THR A 570 13.56 -20.69 9.62
CA THR A 570 15.01 -20.70 9.83
C THR A 570 15.72 -20.22 8.57
N ALA A 571 16.97 -19.79 8.70
CA ALA A 571 17.80 -19.39 7.56
C ALA A 571 19.28 -19.63 7.85
N TRP A 572 20.10 -19.77 6.80
CA TRP A 572 21.53 -19.51 6.87
C TRP A 572 21.76 -18.01 6.76
N VAL A 573 22.27 -17.40 7.83
CA VAL A 573 22.47 -15.95 7.90
C VAL A 573 23.95 -15.62 7.82
N VAL A 574 24.27 -14.69 6.94
CA VAL A 574 25.61 -14.12 6.79
C VAL A 574 25.51 -12.62 7.01
N LYS A 575 26.08 -12.13 8.11
CA LYS A 575 26.03 -10.72 8.49
C LYS A 575 27.14 -9.91 7.84
N THR A 576 26.90 -8.60 7.76
CA THR A 576 27.86 -7.56 7.34
C THR A 576 29.28 -7.68 7.85
N THR A 577 29.46 -8.10 9.10
CA THR A 577 30.79 -8.22 9.71
C THR A 577 31.69 -9.22 9.01
N ALA A 578 31.16 -10.05 8.10
CA ALA A 578 31.95 -10.96 7.29
C ALA A 578 32.93 -10.23 6.35
N LYS A 579 32.51 -9.15 5.65
CA LYS A 579 33.28 -8.37 4.61
C LYS A 579 34.27 -9.20 3.76
N LYS A 580 33.97 -10.47 3.57
CA LYS A 580 34.80 -11.47 2.92
C LYS A 580 33.90 -12.36 2.10
N ASP A 581 34.47 -12.90 1.05
CA ASP A 581 33.81 -13.92 0.25
C ASP A 581 33.44 -15.10 1.16
N ASN A 582 32.26 -15.65 0.93
CA ASN A 582 31.76 -16.82 1.65
C ASN A 582 31.65 -17.99 0.68
N ALA A 583 31.67 -19.21 1.21
CA ALA A 583 31.48 -20.42 0.44
C ALA A 583 30.71 -21.43 1.28
N ALA A 584 29.76 -22.12 0.67
CA ALA A 584 29.03 -23.23 1.26
C ALA A 584 29.20 -24.50 0.41
N ILE A 585 29.31 -25.64 1.08
CA ILE A 585 29.39 -26.96 0.44
C ILE A 585 28.19 -27.80 0.90
N PHE A 586 27.51 -28.38 -0.08
CA PHE A 586 26.37 -29.26 0.09
C PHE A 586 26.70 -30.62 -0.53
N GLU A 587 26.61 -31.68 0.27
CA GLU A 587 26.76 -33.05 -0.20
C GLU A 587 25.40 -33.65 -0.52
N LEU A 588 25.35 -34.51 -1.52
CA LEU A 588 24.16 -35.29 -1.86
C LEU A 588 24.11 -36.54 -1.00
N ASP A 589 22.93 -36.86 -0.45
CA ASP A 589 22.71 -38.11 0.30
C ASP A 589 23.09 -39.36 -0.53
N LYS A 590 22.89 -39.26 -1.85
CA LYS A 590 23.29 -40.26 -2.84
C LYS A 590 23.85 -39.55 -4.07
N PRO A 591 24.97 -40.00 -4.65
CA PRO A 591 25.48 -39.42 -5.88
C PRO A 591 24.41 -39.45 -6.99
N LEU A 592 24.24 -38.32 -7.67
CA LEU A 592 23.35 -38.23 -8.82
C LEU A 592 24.00 -38.94 -10.00
N VAL A 593 23.45 -40.11 -10.34
CA VAL A 593 23.92 -40.91 -11.49
C VAL A 593 23.85 -40.09 -12.79
N GLY A 594 22.80 -39.30 -12.98
CA GLY A 594 22.58 -38.42 -14.15
C GLY A 594 21.95 -39.15 -15.35
N PHE A 595 21.35 -38.40 -16.28
CA PHE A 595 20.52 -38.95 -17.36
C PHE A 595 21.29 -39.19 -18.67
N ALA A 596 20.88 -40.17 -19.47
CA ALA A 596 21.63 -40.63 -20.66
C ALA A 596 21.98 -39.49 -21.65
N GLY A 597 21.01 -38.61 -21.94
CA GLY A 597 21.19 -37.43 -22.80
C GLY A 597 21.74 -36.18 -22.09
N GLY A 598 22.22 -36.34 -20.84
CA GLY A 598 22.62 -35.24 -19.96
C GLY A 598 21.48 -34.73 -19.07
N THR A 599 21.85 -33.90 -18.10
CA THR A 599 21.03 -33.47 -16.97
C THR A 599 20.85 -31.96 -16.98
N GLU A 600 19.61 -31.49 -16.87
CA GLU A 600 19.30 -30.12 -16.48
C GLU A 600 19.20 -30.06 -14.95
N LEU A 601 19.93 -29.13 -14.34
CA LEU A 601 19.88 -28.86 -12.91
C LEU A 601 19.20 -27.51 -12.71
N GLN A 602 18.13 -27.47 -11.92
CA GLN A 602 17.54 -26.22 -11.46
C GLN A 602 17.85 -26.03 -9.99
N ILE A 603 18.57 -24.95 -9.68
CA ILE A 603 18.88 -24.53 -8.31
C ILE A 603 17.94 -23.40 -7.93
N THR A 604 17.19 -23.62 -6.86
CA THR A 604 16.27 -22.63 -6.28
C THR A 604 16.83 -22.15 -4.95
N LEU A 605 17.02 -20.84 -4.82
CA LEU A 605 17.48 -20.18 -3.60
C LEU A 605 16.37 -19.28 -3.07
N GLN A 606 15.84 -19.54 -1.89
CA GLN A 606 14.81 -18.71 -1.25
C GLN A 606 15.41 -17.89 -0.14
N PHE A 607 15.05 -16.61 -0.08
CA PHE A 607 15.61 -15.66 0.87
C PHE A 607 14.53 -15.06 1.76
N ARG A 608 14.92 -14.73 3.00
CA ARG A 608 14.19 -13.76 3.80
C ARG A 608 14.76 -12.38 3.48
N GLU A 609 13.91 -11.47 3.02
CA GLU A 609 14.30 -10.18 2.41
C GLU A 609 14.89 -10.35 0.99
N LEU A 610 16.11 -9.87 0.74
CA LEU A 610 16.77 -9.97 -0.57
C LEU A 610 17.89 -11.03 -0.54
N GLY A 611 18.49 -11.28 -1.71
CA GLY A 611 19.39 -12.40 -1.92
C GLY A 611 20.89 -12.09 -1.90
N ILE A 612 21.66 -13.01 -2.49
CA ILE A 612 23.11 -12.92 -2.63
C ILE A 612 23.45 -11.99 -3.80
N GLY A 613 24.38 -11.05 -3.60
CA GLY A 613 24.71 -10.05 -4.61
C GLY A 613 25.54 -10.60 -5.77
N ARG A 614 26.49 -11.49 -5.48
CA ARG A 614 27.26 -12.22 -6.49
C ARG A 614 27.50 -13.63 -6.03
N LEU A 615 27.14 -14.60 -6.86
CA LEU A 615 27.31 -16.01 -6.54
C LEU A 615 27.88 -16.80 -7.71
N ARG A 616 28.45 -17.95 -7.41
CA ARG A 616 28.84 -18.96 -8.40
C ARG A 616 28.53 -20.34 -7.85
N VAL A 617 28.09 -21.24 -8.73
CA VAL A 617 27.88 -22.64 -8.38
C VAL A 617 28.95 -23.49 -9.04
N ALA A 618 29.49 -24.45 -8.30
CA ALA A 618 30.36 -25.49 -8.81
C ALA A 618 29.86 -26.87 -8.36
N MET A 619 30.24 -27.91 -9.10
CA MET A 619 29.94 -29.30 -8.78
C MET A 619 31.22 -30.11 -8.62
N CYS A 620 31.10 -31.23 -7.90
CA CYS A 620 32.16 -32.20 -7.68
C CYS A 620 31.57 -33.61 -7.83
N THR A 621 32.41 -34.55 -8.29
CA THR A 621 32.09 -36.00 -8.37
C THR A 621 32.81 -36.81 -7.28
N GLU A 622 33.74 -36.21 -6.54
CA GLU A 622 34.44 -36.86 -5.42
C GLU A 622 33.54 -36.89 -4.16
N PRO A 623 33.45 -38.02 -3.44
CA PRO A 623 32.71 -38.08 -2.19
C PRO A 623 33.41 -37.29 -1.07
N ASN A 624 32.65 -36.78 -0.10
CA ASN A 624 33.17 -36.09 1.10
C ASN A 624 34.17 -34.94 0.83
N PRO A 625 33.81 -33.86 0.10
CA PRO A 625 34.69 -32.74 -0.07
C PRO A 625 34.87 -31.95 1.25
N THR A 626 35.89 -32.30 2.04
CA THR A 626 36.14 -31.71 3.37
C THR A 626 36.80 -30.33 3.36
N THR A 627 37.19 -29.80 2.19
CA THR A 627 37.85 -28.48 2.11
C THR A 627 37.34 -27.67 0.91
N TRP A 628 37.17 -26.37 1.12
CA TRP A 628 36.88 -25.39 0.06
C TRP A 628 38.14 -24.98 -0.73
N ALA A 629 39.33 -25.37 -0.28
CA ALA A 629 40.58 -25.13 -0.98
C ALA A 629 40.73 -26.10 -2.18
N GLY A 630 41.13 -25.56 -3.32
CA GLY A 630 41.34 -26.32 -4.56
C GLY A 630 41.15 -25.45 -5.79
N ASP A 631 41.80 -25.85 -6.89
CA ASP A 631 41.66 -25.17 -8.18
C ASP A 631 40.26 -25.41 -8.75
N PHE A 632 39.71 -24.37 -9.38
CA PHE A 632 38.51 -24.47 -10.18
C PHE A 632 38.89 -24.70 -11.63
N VAL A 633 38.07 -25.50 -12.31
CA VAL A 633 38.13 -25.60 -13.77
C VAL A 633 36.85 -25.11 -14.42
N PRO A 634 36.97 -24.55 -15.63
CA PRO A 634 35.81 -24.35 -16.49
C PRO A 634 35.13 -25.69 -16.80
N GLN A 635 33.80 -25.66 -16.93
CA GLN A 635 33.00 -26.86 -17.23
C GLN A 635 33.37 -27.52 -18.58
N ASN A 636 33.85 -26.72 -19.54
CA ASN A 636 33.96 -27.05 -20.96
C ASN A 636 34.56 -28.42 -21.31
N VAL A 637 35.84 -28.67 -20.99
CA VAL A 637 36.55 -29.91 -21.37
C VAL A 637 35.89 -31.14 -20.75
N TYR A 638 35.41 -31.00 -19.51
CA TYR A 638 34.79 -32.10 -18.78
C TYR A 638 33.46 -32.49 -19.40
N GLU A 639 32.64 -31.50 -19.76
CA GLU A 639 31.41 -31.72 -20.51
C GLU A 639 31.66 -32.40 -21.85
N ILE A 640 32.68 -31.95 -22.58
CA ILE A 640 33.12 -32.60 -23.82
C ILE A 640 33.48 -34.08 -23.57
N ARG A 641 34.29 -34.38 -22.55
CA ARG A 641 34.65 -35.75 -22.19
C ARG A 641 33.43 -36.58 -21.77
N GLY A 642 32.50 -36.00 -21.00
CA GLY A 642 31.27 -36.66 -20.59
C GLY A 642 30.39 -37.04 -21.78
N ILE A 643 30.23 -36.13 -22.74
CA ILE A 643 29.53 -36.40 -24.01
C ILE A 643 30.22 -37.54 -24.76
N LEU A 644 31.54 -37.47 -24.94
CA LEU A 644 32.29 -38.49 -25.69
C LEU A 644 32.25 -39.86 -25.02
N ALA A 645 32.42 -39.92 -23.71
CA ALA A 645 32.40 -41.16 -22.93
C ALA A 645 31.04 -41.87 -23.01
N ALA A 646 29.94 -41.09 -23.01
CA ALA A 646 28.59 -41.64 -23.13
C ALA A 646 28.23 -42.10 -24.56
N ASN A 647 28.99 -41.68 -25.58
CA ASN A 647 28.59 -41.82 -26.99
C ASN A 647 29.69 -42.44 -27.86
N ASN A 648 30.48 -43.39 -27.33
CA ASN A 648 31.52 -44.12 -28.06
C ASN A 648 32.51 -43.19 -28.80
N SER A 649 32.95 -42.13 -28.12
CA SER A 649 33.87 -41.11 -28.65
C SER A 649 33.34 -40.33 -29.86
N LYS A 650 32.02 -40.29 -30.05
CA LYS A 650 31.35 -39.48 -31.08
C LYS A 650 30.39 -38.48 -30.43
N VAL A 651 30.00 -37.47 -31.20
CA VAL A 651 29.01 -36.46 -30.80
C VAL A 651 27.71 -36.71 -31.57
N PRO A 652 26.62 -37.11 -30.91
CA PRO A 652 25.31 -37.24 -31.53
C PRO A 652 24.76 -35.91 -32.05
N ASP A 653 23.99 -35.96 -33.13
CA ASP A 653 23.36 -34.79 -33.77
C ASP A 653 22.58 -33.90 -32.79
N PRO A 654 21.73 -34.44 -31.88
CA PRO A 654 20.99 -33.63 -30.92
C PRO A 654 21.87 -32.88 -29.90
N LEU A 655 23.13 -33.30 -29.72
CA LEU A 655 24.05 -32.69 -28.77
C LEU A 655 24.98 -31.65 -29.41
N ARG A 656 24.96 -31.47 -30.73
CA ARG A 656 25.89 -30.58 -31.42
C ARG A 656 25.72 -29.10 -31.04
N GLU A 657 24.50 -28.61 -30.87
CA GLU A 657 24.25 -27.24 -30.39
C GLU A 657 24.80 -27.04 -28.96
N ASN A 658 24.55 -28.00 -28.07
CA ASN A 658 25.09 -27.98 -26.70
C ASN A 658 26.62 -28.09 -26.69
N LEU A 659 27.20 -28.91 -27.58
CA LEU A 659 28.64 -29.03 -27.74
C LEU A 659 29.26 -27.70 -28.20
N ALA A 660 28.62 -26.98 -29.12
CA ALA A 660 29.13 -25.70 -29.62
C ALA A 660 29.45 -24.74 -28.47
N ARG A 661 28.58 -24.71 -27.45
CA ARG A 661 28.81 -23.93 -26.23
C ARG A 661 30.11 -24.34 -25.50
N TRP A 662 30.32 -25.64 -25.29
CA TRP A 662 31.49 -26.15 -24.59
C TRP A 662 32.77 -26.02 -25.41
N PHE A 663 32.66 -26.12 -26.74
CA PHE A 663 33.78 -26.04 -27.65
C PHE A 663 34.20 -24.60 -27.99
N ALA A 664 33.31 -23.62 -27.82
CA ALA A 664 33.56 -22.21 -28.12
C ALA A 664 34.91 -21.67 -27.60
N PRO A 665 35.36 -21.93 -26.36
CA PRO A 665 36.66 -21.43 -25.89
C PRO A 665 37.89 -21.94 -26.66
N PHE A 666 37.73 -23.00 -27.46
CA PHE A 666 38.82 -23.68 -28.17
C PHE A 666 38.82 -23.45 -29.68
N ASP A 667 37.76 -22.86 -30.25
CA ASP A 667 37.64 -22.58 -31.68
C ASP A 667 36.98 -21.22 -31.91
N GLU A 668 37.70 -20.31 -32.56
CA GLU A 668 37.28 -18.92 -32.77
C GLU A 668 35.97 -18.82 -33.56
N ALA A 669 35.78 -19.67 -34.57
CA ALA A 669 34.57 -19.67 -35.39
C ALA A 669 33.34 -20.12 -34.59
N THR A 670 33.48 -21.17 -33.78
CA THR A 670 32.46 -21.63 -32.84
C THR A 670 32.16 -20.56 -31.80
N ASN A 671 33.20 -19.93 -31.24
CA ASN A 671 33.03 -18.82 -30.29
C ASN A 671 32.21 -17.69 -30.91
N LYS A 672 32.49 -17.31 -32.16
CA LYS A 672 31.78 -16.22 -32.84
C LYS A 672 30.26 -16.44 -32.90
N VAL A 673 29.81 -17.64 -33.28
CA VAL A 673 28.36 -17.95 -33.38
C VAL A 673 27.71 -18.09 -32.00
N VAL A 674 28.41 -18.68 -31.02
CA VAL A 674 27.91 -18.82 -29.65
C VAL A 674 27.84 -17.45 -28.95
N GLN A 675 28.85 -16.61 -29.12
CA GLN A 675 28.89 -15.27 -28.53
C GLN A 675 27.86 -14.33 -29.16
N ALA A 676 27.48 -14.52 -30.42
CA ALA A 676 26.39 -13.74 -31.02
C ALA A 676 25.07 -13.95 -30.26
N VAL A 677 24.69 -15.22 -30.00
CA VAL A 677 23.50 -15.55 -29.21
C VAL A 677 23.64 -15.06 -27.76
N ARG A 678 24.79 -15.32 -27.11
CA ARG A 678 25.02 -14.89 -25.72
C ARG A 678 24.99 -13.38 -25.55
N SER A 679 25.62 -12.62 -26.47
CA SER A 679 25.64 -11.16 -26.42
C SER A 679 24.26 -10.56 -26.59
N HIS A 680 23.46 -11.16 -27.48
CA HIS A 680 22.05 -10.77 -27.65
C HIS A 680 21.24 -11.03 -26.38
N ASP A 681 21.34 -12.22 -25.80
CA ASP A 681 20.63 -12.59 -24.57
C ASP A 681 21.01 -11.67 -23.39
N MET A 682 22.27 -11.20 -23.32
CA MET A 682 22.72 -10.21 -22.33
C MET A 682 22.07 -8.82 -22.48
N THR A 683 21.51 -8.49 -23.66
CA THR A 683 20.82 -7.21 -23.93
C THR A 683 19.30 -7.29 -23.81
N THR A 684 18.77 -8.34 -23.19
CA THR A 684 17.32 -8.51 -22.99
C THR A 684 16.72 -7.24 -22.36
N PRO A 685 15.78 -6.55 -23.04
CA PRO A 685 15.15 -5.36 -22.52
C PRO A 685 14.45 -5.60 -21.19
N ARG A 686 14.51 -4.62 -20.31
CA ARG A 686 13.87 -4.65 -19.00
C ARG A 686 12.98 -3.43 -18.82
N PRO A 687 11.90 -3.56 -18.03
CA PRO A 687 11.03 -2.42 -17.73
C PRO A 687 11.83 -1.30 -17.05
N PRO A 688 11.66 -0.02 -17.46
CA PRO A 688 12.24 1.12 -16.78
C PRO A 688 11.44 1.45 -15.51
N LEU A 689 11.74 0.74 -14.42
CA LEU A 689 10.96 0.82 -13.19
C LEU A 689 11.17 2.17 -12.50
N THR A 690 10.06 2.84 -12.19
CA THR A 690 10.02 4.19 -11.63
C THR A 690 9.24 4.16 -10.32
N GLU A 691 9.80 4.75 -9.27
CA GLU A 691 9.12 4.91 -7.99
C GLU A 691 8.02 5.98 -8.09
N VAL A 692 6.86 5.68 -7.51
CA VAL A 692 5.68 6.55 -7.35
C VAL A 692 5.30 6.58 -5.88
N TYR A 693 5.18 7.78 -5.32
CA TYR A 693 4.62 7.97 -3.99
C TYR A 693 3.09 7.90 -4.07
N THR A 694 2.51 6.93 -3.35
CA THR A 694 1.09 6.57 -3.49
C THR A 694 0.58 5.85 -2.24
N THR A 695 -0.61 5.27 -2.33
CA THR A 695 -1.19 4.45 -1.29
C THR A 695 -0.70 3.01 -1.36
N ILE A 696 -0.46 2.42 -0.19
CA ILE A 696 -0.23 0.98 -0.01
C ILE A 696 -1.22 0.42 1.00
N ASP A 697 -1.38 -0.90 0.99
CA ASP A 697 -2.19 -1.60 1.97
C ASP A 697 -1.50 -1.60 3.35
N GLY A 698 -2.21 -1.10 4.36
CA GLY A 698 -1.69 -1.02 5.72
C GLY A 698 -2.71 -0.42 6.68
N GLY A 699 -2.34 -0.19 7.93
CA GLY A 699 -3.24 0.43 8.91
C GLY A 699 -4.19 -0.54 9.62
N GLN A 700 -5.15 0.02 10.35
CA GLN A 700 -5.94 -0.70 11.36
C GLN A 700 -7.44 -0.48 11.17
N ASP A 701 -8.23 -1.31 11.85
CA ASP A 701 -9.68 -1.14 11.89
C ASP A 701 -10.05 0.19 12.57
N VAL A 702 -11.16 0.78 12.10
CA VAL A 702 -11.71 2.03 12.61
C VAL A 702 -12.85 1.74 13.58
N PHE A 703 -12.95 2.50 14.65
CA PHE A 703 -13.98 2.43 15.68
C PHE A 703 -14.64 3.80 15.82
N TYR A 704 -15.91 3.82 16.20
CA TYR A 704 -16.59 5.10 16.52
C TYR A 704 -15.92 5.72 17.75
N LEU A 705 -15.29 6.89 17.62
CA LEU A 705 -14.67 7.55 18.75
C LEU A 705 -15.65 8.50 19.41
N ARG A 706 -15.77 8.42 20.74
CA ARG A 706 -16.56 9.40 21.48
C ARG A 706 -15.74 10.69 21.56
N ARG A 707 -16.27 11.78 21.01
CA ARG A 707 -15.61 13.09 20.93
C ARG A 707 -14.26 13.06 20.19
N GLY A 708 -14.05 12.09 19.29
CA GLY A 708 -12.80 11.94 18.55
C GLY A 708 -11.63 11.39 19.38
N GLU A 709 -11.86 10.93 20.62
CA GLU A 709 -10.83 10.45 21.55
C GLU A 709 -10.52 8.97 21.30
N VAL A 710 -9.27 8.66 20.93
CA VAL A 710 -8.83 7.28 20.63
C VAL A 710 -8.88 6.35 21.83
N ASP A 711 -8.81 6.88 23.05
CA ASP A 711 -8.92 6.09 24.29
C ASP A 711 -10.38 5.77 24.66
N ASN A 712 -11.35 6.31 23.90
CA ASN A 712 -12.78 6.20 24.16
C ASN A 712 -13.54 5.67 22.94
N LYS A 713 -13.21 4.42 22.58
CA LYS A 713 -13.78 3.73 21.41
C LYS A 713 -15.14 3.10 21.74
N GLY A 714 -16.05 3.22 20.78
CA GLY A 714 -17.29 2.44 20.71
C GLY A 714 -17.09 1.15 19.93
N GLU A 715 -18.15 0.73 19.24
CA GLU A 715 -18.12 -0.42 18.36
C GLU A 715 -17.23 -0.19 17.12
N LYS A 716 -16.86 -1.28 16.44
CA LYS A 716 -16.11 -1.22 15.18
C LYS A 716 -17.00 -0.60 14.11
N ALA A 717 -16.47 0.36 13.37
CA ALA A 717 -17.13 0.95 12.22
C ALA A 717 -17.01 0.03 10.99
N THR A 718 -18.06 0.01 10.17
CA THR A 718 -18.10 -0.75 8.91
C THR A 718 -18.13 0.23 7.74
N PRO A 719 -17.48 -0.08 6.61
CA PRO A 719 -17.55 0.74 5.41
C PRO A 719 -18.99 1.09 5.03
N GLY A 720 -19.21 2.34 4.63
CA GLY A 720 -20.52 2.85 4.23
C GLY A 720 -20.43 4.30 3.75
N TYR A 721 -21.58 4.97 3.63
CA TYR A 721 -21.69 6.24 2.92
C TYR A 721 -22.55 7.28 3.65
N LEU A 722 -22.49 8.53 3.18
CA LEU A 722 -23.34 9.62 3.67
C LEU A 722 -24.81 9.35 3.30
N GLN A 723 -25.64 9.04 4.29
CA GLN A 723 -27.03 8.64 4.08
C GLN A 723 -27.88 9.76 3.51
N VAL A 724 -27.52 11.03 3.74
CA VAL A 724 -28.20 12.17 3.12
C VAL A 724 -28.00 12.22 1.60
N LEU A 725 -26.91 11.68 1.08
CA LEU A 725 -26.64 11.64 -0.37
C LEU A 725 -27.07 10.31 -1.00
N THR A 726 -27.16 9.24 -0.21
CA THR A 726 -27.58 7.93 -0.69
C THR A 726 -29.08 7.85 -0.93
N ARG A 727 -29.47 7.29 -2.07
CA ARG A 727 -30.86 6.99 -2.43
C ARG A 727 -30.99 5.49 -2.66
N GLY A 728 -32.21 4.97 -2.43
CA GLY A 728 -32.53 3.57 -2.67
C GLY A 728 -31.61 2.56 -1.97
N GLU A 729 -31.60 1.34 -2.52
CA GLU A 729 -30.61 0.33 -2.17
C GLU A 729 -29.37 0.50 -3.06
N LEU A 730 -28.20 0.35 -2.46
CA LEU A 730 -26.93 0.38 -3.19
C LEU A 730 -26.86 -0.80 -4.19
N PRO A 731 -26.07 -0.68 -5.27
CA PRO A 731 -25.93 -1.75 -6.25
C PRO A 731 -25.52 -3.09 -5.61
N LYS A 732 -26.20 -4.17 -6.01
CA LYS A 732 -25.89 -5.53 -5.54
C LYS A 732 -24.40 -5.85 -5.73
N GLY A 733 -23.74 -6.35 -4.68
CA GLY A 733 -22.32 -6.74 -4.71
C GLY A 733 -21.34 -5.68 -4.22
N ALA A 734 -21.79 -4.49 -3.79
CA ALA A 734 -20.92 -3.49 -3.16
C ALA A 734 -20.14 -4.04 -1.96
N GLU A 735 -20.74 -4.95 -1.18
CA GLU A 735 -20.11 -5.61 -0.02
C GLU A 735 -18.98 -6.59 -0.38
N GLN A 736 -18.91 -7.04 -1.64
CA GLN A 736 -17.87 -7.96 -2.13
C GLN A 736 -16.69 -7.25 -2.79
N LYS A 737 -16.77 -5.92 -2.97
CA LYS A 737 -15.73 -5.09 -3.56
C LYS A 737 -14.78 -4.55 -2.49
N ASP A 738 -13.57 -4.16 -2.90
CA ASP A 738 -12.69 -3.36 -2.05
C ASP A 738 -13.43 -2.08 -1.60
N PRO A 739 -13.41 -1.71 -0.31
CA PRO A 739 -14.15 -0.56 0.20
C PRO A 739 -13.87 0.76 -0.53
N ARG A 740 -12.65 0.97 -1.05
CA ARG A 740 -12.32 2.17 -1.83
C ARG A 740 -12.95 2.16 -3.21
N ILE A 741 -13.01 1.00 -3.86
CA ILE A 741 -13.71 0.84 -5.15
C ILE A 741 -15.20 1.13 -4.95
N ALA A 742 -15.80 0.59 -3.88
CA ALA A 742 -17.21 0.82 -3.58
C ALA A 742 -17.50 2.31 -3.28
N LEU A 743 -16.60 2.99 -2.55
CA LEU A 743 -16.66 4.43 -2.32
C LEU A 743 -16.54 5.24 -3.62
N ALA A 744 -15.63 4.86 -4.52
CA ALA A 744 -15.44 5.52 -5.80
C ALA A 744 -16.66 5.36 -6.73
N ASP A 745 -17.27 4.17 -6.73
CA ASP A 745 -18.52 3.91 -7.45
C ASP A 745 -19.66 4.76 -6.87
N TRP A 746 -19.85 4.79 -5.55
CA TRP A 746 -20.87 5.63 -4.91
C TRP A 746 -20.66 7.13 -5.13
N MET A 747 -19.40 7.59 -5.11
CA MET A 747 -19.06 9.00 -5.33
C MET A 747 -19.51 9.49 -6.72
N THR A 748 -19.47 8.60 -7.71
CA THR A 748 -19.71 8.92 -9.12
C THR A 748 -21.07 8.46 -9.65
N ASP A 749 -21.87 7.80 -8.83
CA ASP A 749 -23.21 7.35 -9.17
C ASP A 749 -24.21 8.52 -9.17
N LEU A 750 -24.83 8.78 -10.34
CA LEU A 750 -25.79 9.86 -10.56
C LEU A 750 -27.21 9.54 -10.07
N GLU A 751 -27.53 8.27 -9.86
CA GLU A 751 -28.86 7.81 -9.50
C GLU A 751 -29.00 7.63 -8.00
N GLN A 752 -28.15 6.78 -7.42
CA GLN A 752 -28.25 6.33 -6.03
C GLN A 752 -27.17 6.92 -5.11
N GLY A 753 -26.14 7.53 -5.68
CA GLY A 753 -24.98 8.02 -4.94
C GLY A 753 -24.80 9.53 -4.93
N ALA A 754 -23.55 9.95 -4.68
CA ALA A 754 -23.19 11.35 -4.52
C ALA A 754 -22.91 12.09 -5.84
N GLY A 755 -23.01 11.41 -6.99
CA GLY A 755 -22.71 11.94 -8.32
C GLY A 755 -23.37 13.28 -8.63
N PRO A 756 -24.65 13.54 -8.28
CA PRO A 756 -25.29 14.83 -8.52
C PRO A 756 -24.61 15.98 -7.78
N LEU A 757 -24.21 15.76 -6.52
CA LEU A 757 -23.48 16.75 -5.73
C LEU A 757 -22.07 16.92 -6.27
N LEU A 758 -21.37 15.82 -6.58
CA LEU A 758 -20.05 15.82 -7.19
C LEU A 758 -19.99 16.68 -8.46
N ALA A 759 -20.97 16.53 -9.35
CA ALA A 759 -21.07 17.31 -10.58
C ALA A 759 -21.31 18.81 -10.31
N ARG A 760 -22.22 19.15 -9.39
CA ARG A 760 -22.46 20.56 -8.98
C ARG A 760 -21.20 21.20 -8.42
N VAL A 761 -20.46 20.44 -7.63
CA VAL A 761 -19.26 20.90 -6.94
C VAL A 761 -18.16 21.21 -7.95
N MET A 762 -17.96 20.38 -8.97
CA MET A 762 -17.02 20.68 -10.05
C MET A 762 -17.47 21.88 -10.89
N ALA A 763 -18.76 21.97 -11.25
CA ALA A 763 -19.28 23.07 -12.04
C ALA A 763 -19.18 24.45 -11.35
N ASN A 764 -19.09 24.51 -10.01
CA ASN A 764 -18.83 25.75 -9.28
C ASN A 764 -17.33 26.07 -9.12
N ARG A 765 -16.44 25.14 -9.53
CA ARG A 765 -14.99 25.33 -9.50
C ARG A 765 -14.41 25.68 -10.87
N LEU A 766 -15.05 25.22 -11.94
CA LEU A 766 -14.89 25.76 -13.29
C LEU A 766 -15.38 27.22 -13.33
#